data_AF-A0A090Q5E5-F1
#
_entry.id   AF-A0A090Q5E5-F1
#
_cell.length_a   1.000
_cell.length_b   1.000
_cell.length_c   1.000
_cell.angle_alpha   90.00
_cell.angle_beta   90.00
_cell.angle_gamma   90.00
#
_symmetry.space_group_name_H-M   'P 1'
#
loop_
_entity.id
_entity.type
_entity.pdbx_description
1 polymer ?
#
loop_
_entity_poly.entity_id
_entity_poly.type
_entity_poly.pdbx_seq_one_letter_code
_entity_poly.pdbx_strand_id
1 'polypeptide(L)'
;MININVLDGDDDPDGDNANLTITEIIDPATGVVTPIAPGSTVTLSDGTTVTLQTNGTLDVTPGPNLTSVSFDYTLEDEDGLTDVGNVSITVVIDCDDVTSGTVDVCLVLISDPANSIGFEDCDGDGVTNSAECADGTDPNDACSYDPASVTVAVTSTVDCDGDGVIDADEIAAGTDPNDACSYNVVDITVAVTSTVDCDGDGVIDADEIADGTDPNDACSYNVSSVTVPVTSTVDCDGDGVIDADEINGPDGDPGTPDGTNPNDPCDYNVSQITVVVTSTVDCDGDGVTDADEIADGTDPNDACSYDPASVTVAVTSTVDCDGDGVTDADEIANGTDPNDACSYNVVDITVAVTSTVDCDGDGVIDADEIADGTDPNDACSYNVSSVTVPVTSTVDCDGDGVTDADEIAAGTDPNDACSYNVADVTVAVTSTVDCDGDGVIDADEIADGTDPNDACSYDPASVTVAVTSTVDCDGDGVTDADEIANGTDPNDACSYNVADITVSVTSTVDCDGDGVIDADEIADGTDPTDACDYDQGSITVPVTSTVDCDGDGVTDADEINGPDGDPSTPDGTNPNDPCDYNVSQITVAVTSTVDCDGDGVIDADEIADGTDPNDACSYDPASVTVAVTSTVDCDGDGVTDADEIAAGTDPNDACSYNVADITVSVTSTVDCDGDGVIDADEIADGTDPTDACDYDQGSITVPVTSTVDCDGDGVTDADEINGPDGDPSTPDGTNPNDPCDYNVSQITVVVTSTVDCDGDGVTDADEIADGTDPNDPCDLNVGSITVAQSGDYLSADCDGDGVTNGDELTAGTDPNDPCDYDASQQDVSVTSPAWQGADCDGDGVSNGTELNDGTDPQDPCNYDVNSQDLTIVTSVWNALDCDGDGVTNGDEIIDGTDPIDPCDLIVGSITLTQGGDFLDADCDGDGVTNGDEIADGTDLNDPCDYLTTSQTITPSDEWAMLDCDGDGVTNGQELIDGTDTQDPCDYDSISQDVSLASGAWDALDCDGDGVSNIDELFPPNGGDPTDPQDPCSVNLDDQSTTPSQEWLDADCDMDNVPNGVELTRGDTDGDGVPDVFDTDDDGDGVDTIFEDYDGDNDPTDQDSDGDGIPDYLDTDDDGDGIDTMDEGPNPDGDGDPNTGDTSDIDGDGIPDYLDSDPRRIRVWNAVTPNEDGRNDYFILEGIENFENTVHIYNRWGIEVYNTENYDNETRRFEGVSEGRVTVEQGEKLPTGTYFYVVEYIDDFGKTQKLAGYLYIR
;
A
#
# COMPACT_ATOMS: atom_id res chain seq x y z
N MET A 1 15.90 -18.38 81.00
CA MET A 1 15.77 -19.05 82.32
C MET A 1 15.62 -17.99 83.41
N ILE A 2 14.59 -18.11 84.24
CA ILE A 2 14.19 -17.12 85.27
C ILE A 2 14.06 -17.84 86.62
N ASN A 3 14.74 -17.37 87.67
CA ASN A 3 14.65 -17.92 89.03
C ASN A 3 13.65 -17.11 89.87
N ILE A 4 12.65 -17.78 90.45
CA ILE A 4 11.52 -17.16 91.15
C ILE A 4 11.37 -17.76 92.54
N ASN A 5 11.32 -16.92 93.57
CA ASN A 5 11.02 -17.36 94.93
C ASN A 5 9.52 -17.19 95.23
N VAL A 6 8.74 -18.24 94.96
CA VAL A 6 7.26 -18.21 95.12
C VAL A 6 6.80 -18.39 96.56
N LEU A 7 7.70 -18.75 97.48
CA LEU A 7 7.39 -18.88 98.92
C LEU A 7 7.44 -17.55 99.68
N ASP A 8 7.95 -16.48 99.05
CA ASP A 8 8.12 -15.18 99.68
C ASP A 8 6.85 -14.33 99.48
N GLY A 9 5.97 -14.31 100.48
CA GLY A 9 4.72 -13.54 100.45
C GLY A 9 3.43 -14.35 100.26
N ASP A 10 3.52 -15.69 100.29
CA ASP A 10 2.37 -16.58 100.32
C ASP A 10 1.83 -16.73 101.76
N ASP A 11 0.51 -16.71 101.94
CA ASP A 11 -0.15 -16.78 103.25
C ASP A 11 -0.43 -18.25 103.59
N ASP A 12 0.04 -18.71 104.75
CA ASP A 12 -0.22 -20.07 105.23
C ASP A 12 -1.73 -20.33 105.41
N PRO A 13 -2.28 -21.44 104.87
CA PRO A 13 -3.71 -21.76 104.98
C PRO A 13 -4.28 -21.86 106.41
N ASP A 14 -3.45 -22.01 107.47
CA ASP A 14 -3.89 -21.90 108.87
C ASP A 14 -3.22 -20.78 109.71
N GLY A 15 -2.18 -20.15 109.15
CA GLY A 15 -1.61 -18.87 109.59
C GLY A 15 -0.53 -18.94 110.67
N ASP A 16 0.22 -20.04 110.77
CA ASP A 16 1.36 -20.20 111.67
C ASP A 16 2.75 -19.96 111.02
N ASN A 17 2.78 -19.92 109.68
CA ASN A 17 3.89 -19.57 108.80
C ASN A 17 5.18 -20.38 109.03
N ALA A 18 5.07 -21.69 109.28
CA ALA A 18 6.22 -22.60 109.33
C ALA A 18 6.23 -23.64 108.18
N ASN A 19 7.43 -23.91 107.65
CA ASN A 19 7.81 -24.92 106.64
C ASN A 19 6.81 -25.26 105.50
N LEU A 20 6.35 -24.26 104.74
CA LEU A 20 5.64 -24.47 103.47
C LEU A 20 6.52 -25.18 102.42
N THR A 21 5.97 -26.16 101.74
CA THR A 21 6.65 -26.87 100.64
C THR A 21 5.77 -26.95 99.40
N ILE A 22 6.36 -26.69 98.23
CA ILE A 22 5.69 -26.88 96.94
C ILE A 22 5.64 -28.37 96.65
N THR A 23 4.45 -28.88 96.41
CA THR A 23 4.22 -30.32 96.24
C THR A 23 3.77 -30.68 94.84
N GLU A 24 3.09 -29.78 94.13
CA GLU A 24 2.54 -30.04 92.80
C GLU A 24 2.64 -28.79 91.90
N ILE A 25 2.90 -28.99 90.61
CA ILE A 25 2.74 -27.97 89.56
C ILE A 25 1.51 -28.35 88.73
N ILE A 26 0.66 -27.37 88.45
CA ILE A 26 -0.59 -27.53 87.71
C ILE A 26 -0.43 -26.83 86.38
N ASP A 27 -0.53 -27.61 85.30
CA ASP A 27 -0.60 -27.09 83.95
C ASP A 27 -1.97 -26.43 83.73
N PRO A 28 -2.04 -25.12 83.43
CA PRO A 28 -3.32 -24.42 83.32
C PRO A 28 -4.09 -24.76 82.05
N ALA A 29 -3.40 -25.16 80.97
CA ALA A 29 -4.02 -25.49 79.69
C ALA A 29 -4.71 -26.85 79.73
N THR A 30 -4.12 -27.82 80.43
CA THR A 30 -4.65 -29.20 80.50
C THR A 30 -5.29 -29.54 81.85
N GLY A 31 -5.07 -28.72 82.88
CA GLY A 31 -5.47 -28.97 84.26
C GLY A 31 -4.73 -30.16 84.90
N VAL A 32 -3.65 -30.63 84.29
CA VAL A 32 -2.88 -31.79 84.77
C VAL A 32 -2.04 -31.37 85.97
N VAL A 33 -2.27 -32.04 87.09
CA VAL A 33 -1.55 -31.84 88.35
C VAL A 33 -0.39 -32.83 88.43
N THR A 34 0.84 -32.30 88.47
CA THR A 34 2.06 -33.11 88.48
C THR A 34 2.82 -32.92 89.79
N PRO A 35 3.02 -33.98 90.59
CA PRO A 35 3.82 -33.89 91.81
C PRO A 35 5.27 -33.52 91.51
N ILE A 36 5.82 -32.57 92.26
CA ILE A 36 7.19 -32.08 92.11
C ILE A 36 7.95 -32.21 93.43
N ALA A 37 9.22 -32.62 93.36
CA ALA A 37 10.11 -32.73 94.52
C ALA A 37 11.33 -31.81 94.35
N PRO A 38 12.00 -31.40 95.45
CA PRO A 38 13.20 -30.58 95.35
C PRO A 38 14.30 -31.26 94.52
N GLY A 39 14.76 -30.56 93.48
CA GLY A 39 15.73 -31.01 92.48
C GLY A 39 15.12 -31.69 91.24
N SER A 40 13.80 -31.64 91.06
CA SER A 40 13.12 -32.21 89.88
C SER A 40 12.50 -31.14 88.99
N THR A 41 12.36 -31.47 87.70
CA THR A 41 11.82 -30.62 86.65
C THR A 41 10.51 -31.19 86.14
N VAL A 42 9.52 -30.32 85.95
CA VAL A 42 8.26 -30.61 85.27
C VAL A 42 8.24 -29.81 83.97
N THR A 43 7.82 -30.44 82.88
CA THR A 43 7.60 -29.78 81.59
C THR A 43 6.10 -29.64 81.40
N LEU A 44 5.64 -28.42 81.14
CA LEU A 44 4.25 -28.09 80.85
C LEU A 44 3.96 -28.34 79.36
N SER A 45 2.67 -28.36 79.00
CA SER A 45 2.21 -28.61 77.64
C SER A 45 2.63 -27.54 76.62
N ASP A 46 2.91 -26.32 77.07
CA ASP A 46 3.47 -25.22 76.25
C ASP A 46 5.00 -25.32 76.06
N GLY A 47 5.63 -26.41 76.52
CA GLY A 47 7.08 -26.59 76.45
C GLY A 47 7.87 -25.89 77.56
N THR A 48 7.22 -25.09 78.41
CA THR A 48 7.85 -24.46 79.57
C THR A 48 8.37 -25.51 80.54
N THR A 49 9.62 -25.36 80.99
CA THR A 49 10.19 -26.22 82.03
C THR A 49 10.29 -25.50 83.36
N VAL A 50 9.72 -26.11 84.40
CA VAL A 50 9.70 -25.61 85.78
C VAL A 50 10.49 -26.56 86.67
N THR A 51 11.59 -26.09 87.24
CA THR A 51 12.47 -26.87 88.13
C THR A 51 12.37 -26.37 89.55
N LEU A 52 11.91 -27.22 90.48
CA LEU A 52 11.93 -26.89 91.91
C LEU A 52 13.34 -27.07 92.46
N GLN A 53 13.98 -25.98 92.88
CA GLN A 53 15.32 -26.01 93.43
C GLN A 53 15.34 -26.46 94.89
N THR A 54 16.46 -27.01 95.34
CA THR A 54 16.63 -27.55 96.71
C THR A 54 16.52 -26.50 97.82
N ASN A 55 16.57 -25.21 97.47
CA ASN A 55 16.37 -24.07 98.35
C ASN A 55 14.92 -23.55 98.39
N GLY A 56 13.99 -24.17 97.63
CA GLY A 56 12.56 -23.81 97.61
C GLY A 56 12.14 -22.82 96.52
N THR A 57 13.04 -22.37 95.65
CA THR A 57 12.71 -21.49 94.49
C THR A 57 12.40 -22.30 93.23
N LEU A 58 11.67 -21.73 92.27
CA LEU A 58 11.42 -22.32 90.96
C LEU A 58 12.32 -21.68 89.90
N ASP A 59 13.03 -22.50 89.12
CA ASP A 59 13.64 -22.06 87.86
C ASP A 59 12.70 -22.36 86.71
N VAL A 60 12.24 -21.32 86.02
CA VAL A 60 11.33 -21.39 84.89
C VAL A 60 12.09 -21.06 83.62
N THR A 61 12.05 -21.94 82.63
CA THR A 61 12.51 -21.66 81.28
C THR A 61 11.31 -21.75 80.35
N PRO A 62 10.86 -20.62 79.79
CA PRO A 62 9.80 -20.61 78.77
C PRO A 62 10.12 -21.55 77.62
N GLY A 63 9.09 -22.12 77.00
CA GLY A 63 9.21 -22.75 75.69
C GLY A 63 9.62 -21.74 74.61
N PRO A 64 10.16 -22.20 73.46
CA PRO A 64 10.43 -21.33 72.32
C PRO A 64 9.15 -20.64 71.82
N ASN A 65 9.28 -19.42 71.30
CA ASN A 65 8.20 -18.63 70.69
C ASN A 65 7.03 -18.23 71.63
N LEU A 66 7.23 -18.28 72.96
CA LEU A 66 6.22 -17.85 73.94
C LEU A 66 6.40 -16.38 74.33
N THR A 67 5.36 -15.56 74.17
CA THR A 67 5.33 -14.16 74.63
C THR A 67 4.91 -14.02 76.10
N SER A 68 4.29 -15.05 76.68
CA SER A 68 4.01 -15.14 78.12
C SER A 68 3.93 -16.59 78.62
N VAL A 69 4.19 -16.78 79.91
CA VAL A 69 4.13 -18.08 80.59
C VAL A 69 3.33 -17.93 81.88
N SER A 70 2.36 -18.81 82.13
CA SER A 70 1.68 -18.87 83.42
C SER A 70 1.41 -20.32 83.84
N PHE A 71 1.46 -20.59 85.15
CA PHE A 71 1.08 -21.87 85.72
C PHE A 71 0.75 -21.74 87.22
N ASP A 72 -0.04 -22.67 87.72
CA ASP A 72 -0.39 -22.73 89.14
C ASP A 72 0.49 -23.76 89.86
N TYR A 73 0.68 -23.58 91.17
CA TYR A 73 1.40 -24.53 92.02
C TYR A 73 0.67 -24.73 93.35
N THR A 74 0.78 -25.93 93.92
CA THR A 74 0.19 -26.26 95.22
C THR A 74 1.25 -26.26 96.31
N LEU A 75 0.91 -25.65 97.45
CA LEU A 75 1.69 -25.65 98.68
C LEU A 75 1.05 -26.58 99.71
N GLU A 76 1.86 -27.25 100.52
CA GLU A 76 1.42 -28.03 101.69
C GLU A 76 2.21 -27.63 102.94
N ASP A 77 1.52 -27.52 104.09
CA ASP A 77 2.09 -27.25 105.42
C ASP A 77 2.46 -28.54 106.19
N GLU A 78 2.99 -28.45 107.42
CA GLU A 78 3.37 -29.66 108.18
C GLU A 78 2.18 -30.46 108.77
N ASP A 79 0.99 -29.87 108.78
CA ASP A 79 -0.26 -30.50 109.25
C ASP A 79 -1.07 -31.13 108.09
N GLY A 80 -0.63 -30.95 106.84
CA GLY A 80 -1.17 -31.53 105.62
C GLY A 80 -2.34 -30.75 105.01
N LEU A 81 -2.42 -29.44 105.25
CA LEU A 81 -3.35 -28.54 104.56
C LEU A 81 -2.69 -27.92 103.33
N THR A 82 -3.49 -27.66 102.29
CA THR A 82 -2.98 -27.24 100.97
C THR A 82 -3.61 -25.94 100.49
N ASP A 83 -2.82 -25.08 99.84
CA ASP A 83 -3.26 -23.87 99.11
C ASP A 83 -2.65 -23.82 97.69
N VAL A 84 -3.18 -22.98 96.80
CA VAL A 84 -2.76 -22.86 95.39
C VAL A 84 -2.33 -21.43 95.06
N GLY A 85 -1.11 -21.26 94.55
CA GLY A 85 -0.55 -20.01 94.04
C GLY A 85 -0.38 -20.01 92.51
N ASN A 86 -0.19 -18.83 91.91
CA ASN A 86 0.01 -18.65 90.47
C ASN A 86 1.32 -17.91 90.17
N VAL A 87 2.00 -18.33 89.10
CA VAL A 87 3.13 -17.62 88.49
C VAL A 87 2.71 -17.12 87.11
N SER A 88 3.07 -15.88 86.78
CA SER A 88 2.85 -15.28 85.46
C SER A 88 4.08 -14.45 85.04
N ILE A 89 4.58 -14.68 83.84
CA ILE A 89 5.82 -14.11 83.27
C ILE A 89 5.50 -13.58 81.86
N THR A 90 5.99 -12.39 81.52
CA THR A 90 5.96 -11.84 80.14
C THR A 90 7.38 -11.90 79.56
N VAL A 91 7.50 -12.30 78.29
CA VAL A 91 8.76 -12.42 77.54
C VAL A 91 8.78 -11.31 76.47
N VAL A 92 9.92 -10.64 76.30
CA VAL A 92 10.13 -9.60 75.27
C VAL A 92 11.14 -10.15 74.25
N ILE A 93 10.88 -9.94 72.97
CA ILE A 93 11.69 -10.40 71.82
C ILE A 93 12.20 -9.15 71.08
N ASP A 94 13.46 -9.17 70.62
CA ASP A 94 14.10 -8.09 69.84
C ASP A 94 14.81 -8.63 68.57
N CYS A 95 15.26 -7.75 67.66
CA CYS A 95 15.88 -8.15 66.39
C CYS A 95 17.19 -8.95 66.54
N ASP A 96 17.91 -8.82 67.66
CA ASP A 96 19.10 -9.64 67.91
C ASP A 96 18.70 -11.13 68.12
N ASP A 97 17.52 -11.39 68.70
CA ASP A 97 16.97 -12.75 68.87
C ASP A 97 16.48 -13.36 67.53
N VAL A 98 15.98 -12.51 66.62
CA VAL A 98 15.47 -12.85 65.27
C VAL A 98 16.63 -13.20 64.32
N THR A 99 17.56 -12.26 64.11
CA THR A 99 18.75 -12.43 63.25
C THR A 99 19.73 -13.53 63.73
N SER A 100 19.63 -13.96 64.99
CA SER A 100 20.41 -15.10 65.51
C SER A 100 19.76 -16.47 65.26
N GLY A 101 18.57 -16.50 64.64
CA GLY A 101 17.82 -17.70 64.31
C GLY A 101 17.29 -18.48 65.52
N THR A 102 17.19 -17.81 66.68
CA THR A 102 16.76 -18.46 67.94
C THR A 102 15.26 -18.40 68.19
N VAL A 103 14.56 -17.53 67.45
CA VAL A 103 13.12 -17.31 67.48
C VAL A 103 12.63 -17.22 66.04
N ASP A 104 11.49 -17.85 65.77
CA ASP A 104 10.78 -17.70 64.50
C ASP A 104 9.75 -16.57 64.68
N VAL A 105 10.05 -15.42 64.08
CA VAL A 105 9.28 -14.18 64.29
C VAL A 105 7.87 -14.30 63.71
N CYS A 106 7.69 -14.98 62.58
CA CYS A 106 6.38 -15.21 61.99
C CYS A 106 5.50 -16.09 62.87
N LEU A 107 6.05 -17.15 63.47
CA LEU A 107 5.31 -17.96 64.45
C LEU A 107 4.93 -17.17 65.71
N VAL A 108 5.77 -16.22 66.13
CA VAL A 108 5.46 -15.32 67.25
C VAL A 108 4.30 -14.40 66.89
N LEU A 109 4.34 -13.76 65.71
CA LEU A 109 3.31 -12.83 65.24
C LEU A 109 1.97 -13.52 64.94
N ILE A 110 1.97 -14.77 64.50
CA ILE A 110 0.73 -15.58 64.40
C ILE A 110 0.07 -15.76 65.78
N SER A 111 0.88 -15.92 66.84
CA SER A 111 0.38 -16.15 68.20
C SER A 111 0.03 -14.87 68.95
N ASP A 112 0.73 -13.76 68.65
CA ASP A 112 0.56 -12.44 69.25
C ASP A 112 0.77 -11.34 68.18
N PRO A 113 -0.26 -11.03 67.37
CA PRO A 113 -0.14 -10.11 66.24
C PRO A 113 0.16 -8.65 66.64
N ALA A 114 0.04 -8.32 67.93
CA ALA A 114 0.32 -6.99 68.46
C ALA A 114 1.72 -6.88 69.10
N ASN A 115 2.56 -7.90 68.92
CA ASN A 115 3.92 -7.88 69.43
C ASN A 115 4.73 -6.76 68.78
N SER A 116 5.52 -6.03 69.58
CA SER A 116 6.31 -4.91 69.10
C SER A 116 7.32 -5.28 68.02
N ILE A 117 7.80 -6.54 68.00
CA ILE A 117 8.75 -7.01 66.98
C ILE A 117 8.18 -6.95 65.55
N GLY A 118 6.85 -7.01 65.40
CA GLY A 118 6.22 -6.95 64.07
C GLY A 118 6.35 -5.59 63.37
N PHE A 119 6.62 -4.52 64.12
CA PHE A 119 6.80 -3.16 63.58
C PHE A 119 8.26 -2.78 63.37
N GLU A 120 9.20 -3.64 63.75
CA GLU A 120 10.62 -3.45 63.47
C GLU A 120 10.94 -4.07 62.10
N ASP A 121 12.03 -3.63 61.50
CA ASP A 121 12.67 -4.17 60.29
C ASP A 121 14.04 -4.69 60.76
N CYS A 122 14.23 -6.01 60.72
CA CYS A 122 15.36 -6.63 61.39
C CYS A 122 16.57 -6.89 60.46
N ASP A 123 16.36 -6.98 59.16
CA ASP A 123 17.37 -7.19 58.12
C ASP A 123 17.67 -5.94 57.29
N GLY A 124 16.82 -4.92 57.36
CA GLY A 124 17.09 -3.55 56.93
C GLY A 124 16.70 -3.25 55.49
N ASP A 125 15.79 -4.04 54.92
CA ASP A 125 15.25 -3.91 53.56
C ASP A 125 14.12 -2.87 53.45
N GLY A 126 13.70 -2.28 54.57
CA GLY A 126 12.65 -1.27 54.62
C GLY A 126 11.22 -1.83 54.76
N VAL A 127 11.07 -3.15 54.84
CA VAL A 127 9.82 -3.85 55.12
C VAL A 127 9.82 -4.29 56.59
N THR A 128 8.64 -4.25 57.24
CA THR A 128 8.55 -4.68 58.64
C THR A 128 8.35 -6.19 58.72
N ASN A 129 8.88 -6.83 59.77
CA ASN A 129 8.72 -8.27 60.02
C ASN A 129 7.26 -8.76 59.91
N SER A 130 6.27 -7.91 60.26
CA SER A 130 4.86 -8.31 60.17
C SER A 130 4.30 -8.33 58.75
N ALA A 131 4.79 -7.48 57.86
CA ALA A 131 4.41 -7.44 56.46
C ALA A 131 5.05 -8.62 55.71
N GLU A 132 6.34 -8.85 55.92
CA GLU A 132 7.06 -9.99 55.35
C GLU A 132 6.44 -11.33 55.74
N CYS A 133 6.11 -11.50 57.03
CA CYS A 133 5.41 -12.70 57.49
C CYS A 133 3.98 -12.85 56.94
N ALA A 134 3.34 -11.77 56.49
CA ALA A 134 2.01 -11.82 55.89
C ALA A 134 2.06 -12.23 54.42
N ASP A 135 3.07 -11.75 53.71
CA ASP A 135 3.26 -11.98 52.27
C ASP A 135 4.13 -13.22 51.98
N GLY A 136 4.75 -13.79 53.03
CA GLY A 136 5.44 -15.08 53.00
C GLY A 136 6.93 -15.00 52.74
N THR A 137 7.51 -13.79 52.77
CA THR A 137 8.94 -13.52 52.63
C THR A 137 9.67 -13.69 53.97
N ASP A 138 11.00 -13.92 53.97
CA ASP A 138 11.81 -14.21 55.17
C ASP A 138 12.31 -12.93 55.86
N PRO A 139 11.85 -12.61 57.10
CA PRO A 139 12.24 -11.41 57.87
C PRO A 139 13.69 -11.35 58.38
N ASN A 140 14.57 -12.16 57.80
CA ASN A 140 15.99 -12.22 58.14
C ASN A 140 16.90 -12.16 56.92
N ASP A 141 16.33 -12.07 55.72
CA ASP A 141 17.04 -12.10 54.46
C ASP A 141 16.66 -10.86 53.67
N ALA A 142 17.58 -9.90 53.64
CA ALA A 142 17.35 -8.60 53.02
C ALA A 142 17.12 -8.64 51.50
N CYS A 143 17.32 -9.79 50.83
CA CYS A 143 16.95 -10.01 49.43
C CYS A 143 15.63 -10.80 49.28
N SER A 144 14.92 -11.02 50.37
CA SER A 144 13.66 -11.76 50.42
C SER A 144 12.55 -10.83 50.93
N TYR A 145 12.08 -9.96 50.06
CA TYR A 145 10.95 -9.06 50.34
C TYR A 145 10.13 -8.81 49.08
N ASP A 146 8.92 -8.29 49.26
CA ASP A 146 8.09 -7.78 48.16
C ASP A 146 8.43 -6.30 47.93
N PRO A 147 8.96 -5.89 46.77
CA PRO A 147 9.27 -4.49 46.45
C PRO A 147 8.07 -3.55 46.64
N ALA A 148 6.84 -4.03 46.40
CA ALA A 148 5.63 -3.23 46.57
C ALA A 148 5.31 -2.93 48.04
N SER A 149 5.91 -3.68 48.98
CA SER A 149 5.74 -3.54 50.43
C SER A 149 6.78 -2.61 51.08
N VAL A 150 7.74 -2.08 50.31
CA VAL A 150 8.75 -1.10 50.75
C VAL A 150 8.11 0.27 50.98
N THR A 151 8.39 0.92 52.12
CA THR A 151 7.78 2.21 52.48
C THR A 151 8.77 3.39 52.44
N VAL A 152 8.54 4.37 51.56
CA VAL A 152 9.47 5.52 51.32
C VAL A 152 9.25 6.68 52.30
N ALA A 153 10.33 7.27 52.82
CA ALA A 153 10.28 8.33 53.83
C ALA A 153 9.70 9.68 53.35
N VAL A 154 8.67 10.21 54.05
CA VAL A 154 8.16 11.59 53.85
C VAL A 154 8.67 12.55 54.94
N THR A 155 9.50 13.53 54.58
CA THR A 155 10.13 14.48 55.51
C THR A 155 9.35 15.80 55.69
N SER A 156 8.05 15.76 56.00
CA SER A 156 7.23 16.97 56.19
C SER A 156 7.45 17.61 57.57
N THR A 157 7.70 18.94 57.63
CA THR A 157 7.90 19.71 58.87
C THR A 157 6.79 20.73 59.15
N VAL A 158 5.59 20.54 58.59
CA VAL A 158 4.49 21.51 58.66
C VAL A 158 3.57 21.18 59.85
N ASP A 159 3.13 22.22 60.55
CA ASP A 159 2.14 22.23 61.63
C ASP A 159 0.91 22.96 61.07
N CYS A 160 -0.03 22.19 60.53
CA CYS A 160 -1.07 22.72 59.65
C CYS A 160 -2.21 23.41 60.42
N ASP A 161 -2.50 22.98 61.64
CA ASP A 161 -3.55 23.58 62.48
C ASP A 161 -3.02 24.71 63.40
N GLY A 162 -1.69 24.84 63.49
CA GLY A 162 -0.97 25.90 64.18
C GLY A 162 -1.00 25.78 65.70
N ASP A 163 -1.20 24.58 66.23
CA ASP A 163 -1.26 24.34 67.67
C ASP A 163 0.14 24.21 68.33
N GLY A 164 1.19 24.08 67.52
CA GLY A 164 2.58 24.04 67.93
C GLY A 164 3.17 22.64 68.06
N VAL A 165 2.45 21.60 67.64
CA VAL A 165 2.95 20.23 67.42
C VAL A 165 3.03 20.01 65.91
N ILE A 166 4.09 19.41 65.40
CA ILE A 166 4.16 19.08 63.96
C ILE A 166 3.29 17.85 63.70
N ASP A 167 2.63 17.81 62.55
CA ASP A 167 1.63 16.77 62.23
C ASP A 167 2.21 15.34 62.40
N ALA A 168 3.51 15.16 62.15
CA ALA A 168 4.25 13.90 62.38
C ALA A 168 4.32 13.44 63.85
N ASP A 169 4.37 14.37 64.81
CA ASP A 169 4.44 14.08 66.26
C ASP A 169 3.05 13.75 66.84
N GLU A 170 1.95 14.22 66.22
CA GLU A 170 0.57 13.94 66.65
C GLU A 170 0.10 12.54 66.25
N ILE A 171 0.57 12.08 65.08
CA ILE A 171 0.33 10.73 64.55
C ILE A 171 1.03 9.68 65.43
N ALA A 172 2.29 9.91 65.81
CA ALA A 172 3.03 9.02 66.73
C ALA A 172 2.41 8.93 68.14
N ALA A 173 1.59 9.91 68.52
CA ALA A 173 0.87 9.95 69.79
C ALA A 173 -0.58 9.41 69.72
N GLY A 174 -1.07 9.06 68.52
CA GLY A 174 -2.41 8.51 68.30
C GLY A 174 -3.54 9.51 68.52
N THR A 175 -3.31 10.81 68.27
CA THR A 175 -4.33 11.87 68.34
C THR A 175 -4.76 12.32 66.93
N ASP A 176 -6.04 12.66 66.80
CA ASP A 176 -6.73 12.95 65.52
C ASP A 176 -6.46 14.38 65.00
N PRO A 177 -5.79 14.55 63.84
CA PRO A 177 -5.52 15.86 63.24
C PRO A 177 -6.74 16.33 62.42
N ASN A 178 -7.63 17.12 63.03
CA ASN A 178 -8.83 17.61 62.33
C ASN A 178 -8.56 18.83 61.43
N ASP A 179 -8.40 18.57 60.12
CA ASP A 179 -8.84 19.36 58.92
C ASP A 179 -8.11 20.71 58.65
N ALA A 180 -7.44 21.00 57.53
CA ALA A 180 -7.44 20.45 56.17
C ALA A 180 -6.08 20.66 55.45
N CYS A 181 -5.44 19.56 55.04
CA CYS A 181 -4.86 19.31 53.72
C CYS A 181 -4.83 17.79 53.54
N SER A 182 -5.39 17.31 52.43
CA SER A 182 -5.71 15.90 52.17
C SER A 182 -4.47 15.02 51.94
N TYR A 183 -4.21 14.06 52.85
CA TYR A 183 -3.53 12.79 52.53
C TYR A 183 -4.19 11.64 53.33
N ASN A 184 -4.20 10.45 52.74
CA ASN A 184 -4.85 9.24 53.22
C ASN A 184 -4.07 8.57 54.37
N VAL A 185 -4.76 7.72 55.14
CA VAL A 185 -4.32 7.18 56.45
C VAL A 185 -3.53 5.87 56.32
N VAL A 186 -2.43 5.86 55.58
CA VAL A 186 -1.44 4.78 55.60
C VAL A 186 -0.07 5.46 55.59
N ASP A 187 0.91 4.92 56.32
CA ASP A 187 2.36 5.19 56.26
C ASP A 187 2.98 5.31 57.67
N ILE A 188 3.31 4.16 58.24
CA ILE A 188 4.44 4.04 59.19
C ILE A 188 5.61 3.63 58.30
N THR A 189 6.65 4.47 58.17
CA THR A 189 7.79 4.19 57.28
C THR A 189 9.04 3.77 58.06
N VAL A 190 9.71 2.69 57.64
CA VAL A 190 11.05 2.29 58.09
C VAL A 190 12.05 2.56 56.95
N ALA A 191 13.28 2.98 57.25
CA ALA A 191 14.23 3.39 56.22
C ALA A 191 15.05 2.19 55.72
N VAL A 192 15.07 1.96 54.40
CA VAL A 192 15.95 1.01 53.73
C VAL A 192 17.41 1.37 54.05
N THR A 193 18.16 0.43 54.61
CA THR A 193 19.60 0.62 54.94
C THR A 193 20.50 -0.50 54.42
N SER A 194 19.95 -1.40 53.61
CA SER A 194 20.70 -2.42 52.87
C SER A 194 21.86 -1.79 52.09
N THR A 195 22.99 -2.51 52.06
CA THR A 195 24.12 -2.25 51.15
C THR A 195 24.42 -3.49 50.32
N VAL A 196 23.42 -4.36 50.21
CA VAL A 196 23.43 -5.53 49.36
C VAL A 196 23.00 -5.07 47.96
N ASP A 197 23.43 -5.84 46.99
CA ASP A 197 23.10 -5.76 45.58
C ASP A 197 22.51 -7.15 45.32
N CYS A 198 21.18 -7.23 45.29
CA CYS A 198 20.46 -8.50 45.36
C CYS A 198 20.37 -9.21 44.01
N ASP A 199 20.32 -8.47 42.90
CA ASP A 199 20.26 -9.01 41.54
C ASP A 199 21.60 -9.01 40.80
N GLY A 200 22.61 -8.32 41.33
CA GLY A 200 23.97 -8.30 40.82
C GLY A 200 24.19 -7.30 39.68
N ASP A 201 23.32 -6.31 39.50
CA ASP A 201 23.39 -5.23 38.50
C ASP A 201 24.51 -4.20 38.78
N GLY A 202 25.11 -4.24 39.97
CA GLY A 202 26.16 -3.33 40.41
C GLY A 202 25.67 -2.02 41.06
N VAL A 203 24.37 -1.83 41.22
CA VAL A 203 23.73 -0.84 42.10
C VAL A 203 23.38 -1.55 43.42
N ILE A 204 23.14 -0.79 44.50
CA ILE A 204 22.70 -1.37 45.77
C ILE A 204 21.22 -1.07 45.95
N ASP A 205 20.47 -1.97 46.58
CA ASP A 205 19.01 -1.86 46.69
C ASP A 205 18.53 -0.50 47.22
N ALA A 206 19.30 0.09 48.15
CA ALA A 206 18.99 1.39 48.74
C ALA A 206 19.14 2.57 47.76
N ASP A 207 20.05 2.46 46.78
CA ASP A 207 20.24 3.45 45.72
C ASP A 207 19.21 3.24 44.60
N GLU A 208 18.85 1.99 44.28
CA GLU A 208 17.80 1.65 43.31
C GLU A 208 16.42 2.12 43.74
N ILE A 209 16.03 1.86 44.99
CA ILE A 209 14.77 2.37 45.56
C ILE A 209 14.75 3.90 45.58
N ALA A 210 15.92 4.55 45.73
CA ALA A 210 16.03 6.01 45.67
C ALA A 210 15.91 6.56 44.25
N ASP A 211 16.39 5.80 43.26
CA ASP A 211 16.34 6.11 41.84
C ASP A 211 15.03 5.65 41.17
N GLY A 212 14.23 4.82 41.87
CA GLY A 212 12.96 4.28 41.42
C GLY A 212 13.08 3.06 40.52
N THR A 213 14.19 2.33 40.60
CA THR A 213 14.44 1.07 39.89
C THR A 213 14.23 -0.14 40.82
N ASP A 214 14.09 -1.35 40.27
CA ASP A 214 13.67 -2.56 41.00
C ASP A 214 14.88 -3.39 41.46
N PRO A 215 15.17 -3.48 42.78
CA PRO A 215 16.36 -4.14 43.31
C PRO A 215 16.49 -5.65 43.15
N ASN A 216 15.52 -6.29 42.51
CA ASN A 216 15.54 -7.73 42.26
C ASN A 216 15.54 -8.06 40.76
N ASP A 217 15.60 -7.04 39.91
CA ASP A 217 15.62 -7.17 38.46
C ASP A 217 16.92 -6.58 37.93
N ALA A 218 17.82 -7.46 37.50
CA ALA A 218 19.16 -7.09 37.05
C ALA A 218 19.16 -6.19 35.80
N CYS A 219 18.02 -6.00 35.12
CA CYS A 219 17.84 -5.08 34.01
C CYS A 219 17.16 -3.76 34.41
N SER A 220 16.76 -3.63 35.67
CA SER A 220 16.10 -2.46 36.23
C SER A 220 17.10 -1.62 37.01
N TYR A 221 17.96 -0.89 36.30
CA TYR A 221 18.97 -0.07 36.95
C TYR A 221 19.36 1.18 36.18
N ASN A 222 20.00 2.11 36.87
CA ASN A 222 20.60 3.28 36.22
C ASN A 222 22.10 3.08 36.11
N VAL A 223 22.63 2.99 34.88
CA VAL A 223 24.07 2.85 34.59
C VAL A 223 24.93 3.88 35.36
N SER A 224 24.40 5.10 35.58
CA SER A 224 25.12 6.15 36.32
C SER A 224 25.23 5.92 37.84
N SER A 225 24.44 4.98 38.37
CA SER A 225 24.31 4.62 39.77
C SER A 225 25.06 3.33 40.11
N VAL A 226 25.63 2.66 39.12
CA VAL A 226 26.52 1.50 39.31
C VAL A 226 27.76 1.93 40.10
N THR A 227 27.95 1.34 41.28
CA THR A 227 29.06 1.67 42.17
C THR A 227 29.87 0.47 42.62
N VAL A 228 29.40 -0.74 42.35
CA VAL A 228 30.11 -2.01 42.55
C VAL A 228 30.16 -2.80 41.23
N PRO A 229 31.06 -3.79 41.09
CA PRO A 229 31.16 -4.58 39.86
C PRO A 229 29.88 -5.38 39.61
N VAL A 230 29.36 -5.28 38.38
CA VAL A 230 28.22 -6.07 37.90
C VAL A 230 28.62 -7.54 37.90
N THR A 231 27.78 -8.40 38.48
CA THR A 231 28.01 -9.85 38.56
C THR A 231 26.88 -10.68 37.97
N SER A 232 25.77 -10.05 37.62
CA SER A 232 24.74 -10.62 36.75
C SER A 232 25.36 -11.08 35.43
N THR A 233 24.81 -12.14 34.86
CA THR A 233 25.15 -12.63 33.51
C THR A 233 23.96 -12.48 32.57
N VAL A 234 23.00 -11.63 32.95
CA VAL A 234 21.88 -11.25 32.11
C VAL A 234 22.40 -10.26 31.06
N ASP A 235 21.84 -10.37 29.87
CA ASP A 235 22.01 -9.48 28.73
C ASP A 235 20.66 -8.78 28.59
N CYS A 236 20.62 -7.50 28.98
CA CYS A 236 19.38 -6.79 29.22
C CYS A 236 18.77 -6.13 27.97
N ASP A 237 19.60 -5.82 26.98
CA ASP A 237 19.12 -5.35 25.68
C ASP A 237 19.09 -6.45 24.61
N GLY A 238 19.67 -7.62 24.89
CA GLY A 238 19.58 -8.81 24.05
C GLY A 238 20.55 -8.79 22.89
N ASP A 239 21.59 -7.96 22.91
CA ASP A 239 22.58 -7.81 21.84
C ASP A 239 23.63 -8.96 21.78
N GLY A 240 23.54 -9.92 22.71
CA GLY A 240 24.42 -11.08 22.84
C GLY A 240 25.70 -10.80 23.66
N VAL A 241 25.86 -9.60 24.21
CA VAL A 241 26.90 -9.17 25.14
C VAL A 241 26.26 -8.98 26.51
N ILE A 242 26.76 -9.69 27.52
CA ILE A 242 26.22 -9.51 28.88
C ILE A 242 26.61 -8.13 29.43
N ASP A 243 25.70 -7.48 30.15
CA ASP A 243 25.91 -6.15 30.78
C ASP A 243 27.21 -6.10 31.61
N ALA A 244 27.58 -7.22 32.22
CA ALA A 244 28.81 -7.33 33.00
C ALA A 244 30.08 -7.17 32.17
N ASP A 245 30.09 -7.58 30.90
CA ASP A 245 31.25 -7.46 30.00
C ASP A 245 31.39 -6.02 29.48
N GLU A 246 30.27 -5.32 29.26
CA GLU A 246 30.22 -3.94 28.80
C GLU A 246 30.53 -2.92 29.91
N ILE A 247 29.86 -3.06 31.07
CA ILE A 247 29.99 -2.13 32.19
C ILE A 247 31.34 -2.30 32.89
N ASN A 248 31.74 -3.53 33.20
CA ASN A 248 33.02 -3.76 33.89
C ASN A 248 34.23 -3.61 32.95
N GLY A 249 34.00 -3.66 31.63
CA GLY A 249 35.03 -3.68 30.62
C GLY A 249 36.04 -4.84 30.76
N PRO A 250 37.08 -4.89 29.90
CA PRO A 250 37.99 -6.04 29.81
C PRO A 250 38.91 -6.23 31.02
N ASP A 251 38.97 -5.25 31.94
CA ASP A 251 39.77 -5.31 33.16
C ASP A 251 38.96 -5.56 34.44
N GLY A 252 37.64 -5.70 34.34
CA GLY A 252 36.74 -6.07 35.44
C GLY A 252 36.51 -4.93 36.45
N ASP A 253 36.57 -3.67 36.00
CA ASP A 253 36.40 -2.45 36.79
C ASP A 253 35.36 -1.52 36.13
N PRO A 254 34.18 -1.30 36.75
CA PRO A 254 33.15 -0.34 36.27
C PRO A 254 33.65 1.09 36.05
N GLY A 255 34.82 1.45 36.59
CA GLY A 255 35.47 2.74 36.36
C GLY A 255 36.12 2.90 34.98
N THR A 256 36.17 1.83 34.18
CA THR A 256 36.70 1.79 32.80
C THR A 256 35.83 0.95 31.86
N PRO A 257 34.57 1.38 31.59
CA PRO A 257 33.71 0.73 30.59
C PRO A 257 34.41 0.71 29.23
N ASP A 258 34.12 -0.32 28.42
CA ASP A 258 34.69 -0.46 27.08
C ASP A 258 34.10 0.52 26.05
N GLY A 259 32.91 1.04 26.34
CA GLY A 259 32.28 2.14 25.63
C GLY A 259 31.04 1.76 24.82
N THR A 260 30.55 0.52 24.97
CA THR A 260 29.20 0.07 24.55
C THR A 260 28.17 0.41 25.63
N ASN A 261 26.89 0.32 25.29
CA ASN A 261 25.79 0.70 26.18
C ASN A 261 24.89 -0.50 26.46
N PRO A 262 24.84 -1.00 27.70
CA PRO A 262 24.16 -2.24 28.11
C PRO A 262 22.62 -2.14 28.17
N ASN A 263 22.05 -1.17 27.47
CA ASN A 263 20.62 -0.92 27.39
C ASN A 263 20.23 -0.44 25.97
N ASP A 264 21.13 -0.58 25.00
CA ASP A 264 20.96 -0.15 23.63
C ASP A 264 21.37 -1.30 22.73
N PRO A 265 20.40 -2.06 22.19
CA PRO A 265 20.66 -3.29 21.45
C PRO A 265 21.46 -3.09 20.17
N CYS A 266 21.72 -1.83 19.76
CA CYS A 266 22.54 -1.47 18.60
C CYS A 266 23.92 -0.91 18.95
N ASP A 267 24.28 -0.78 20.23
CA ASP A 267 25.56 -0.20 20.67
C ASP A 267 26.51 -1.28 21.16
N TYR A 268 26.81 -2.27 20.32
CA TYR A 268 27.70 -3.39 20.66
C TYR A 268 28.86 -3.56 19.67
N ASN A 269 29.78 -4.46 20.01
CA ASN A 269 30.80 -4.89 19.06
C ASN A 269 30.57 -6.37 18.75
N VAL A 270 30.32 -6.72 17.48
CA VAL A 270 30.13 -8.12 17.01
C VAL A 270 31.21 -9.09 17.54
N SER A 271 32.44 -8.62 17.76
CA SER A 271 33.54 -9.44 18.30
C SER A 271 33.44 -9.78 19.80
N GLN A 272 32.49 -9.18 20.53
CA GLN A 272 32.26 -9.33 21.96
C GLN A 272 31.02 -10.16 22.28
N ILE A 273 30.21 -10.52 21.28
CA ILE A 273 29.06 -11.41 21.43
C ILE A 273 29.54 -12.75 22.01
N THR A 274 28.95 -13.14 23.13
CA THR A 274 29.27 -14.39 23.83
C THR A 274 28.03 -15.21 24.21
N VAL A 275 26.84 -14.61 24.08
CA VAL A 275 25.52 -15.20 24.30
C VAL A 275 24.72 -15.08 23.00
N VAL A 276 23.60 -15.79 22.90
CA VAL A 276 22.69 -15.71 21.74
C VAL A 276 22.06 -14.33 21.72
N VAL A 277 22.08 -13.66 20.57
CA VAL A 277 21.35 -12.40 20.34
C VAL A 277 19.87 -12.70 20.35
N THR A 278 19.11 -11.97 21.18
CA THR A 278 17.66 -12.13 21.35
C THR A 278 16.89 -10.86 21.03
N SER A 279 17.59 -9.74 20.78
CA SER A 279 16.98 -8.53 20.25
C SER A 279 16.48 -8.80 18.82
N THR A 280 15.26 -8.33 18.54
CA THR A 280 14.66 -8.34 17.19
C THR A 280 14.85 -7.00 16.49
N VAL A 281 15.85 -6.24 16.93
CA VAL A 281 16.13 -4.91 16.39
C VAL A 281 16.98 -5.10 15.14
N ASP A 282 16.63 -4.36 14.10
CA ASP A 282 17.42 -4.18 12.88
C ASP A 282 18.18 -2.86 13.02
N CYS A 283 19.48 -2.95 13.32
CA CYS A 283 20.28 -1.81 13.75
C CYS A 283 20.80 -0.95 12.60
N ASP A 284 20.91 -1.48 11.39
CA ASP A 284 21.34 -0.73 10.21
C ASP A 284 20.21 -0.39 9.23
N GLY A 285 19.04 -0.98 9.45
CA GLY A 285 17.78 -0.69 8.80
C GLY A 285 17.55 -1.47 7.51
N ASP A 286 18.30 -2.53 7.22
CA ASP A 286 18.18 -3.29 5.97
C ASP A 286 17.02 -4.29 5.93
N GLY A 287 16.28 -4.41 7.02
CA GLY A 287 15.09 -5.25 7.16
C GLY A 287 15.37 -6.68 7.61
N VAL A 288 16.62 -7.04 7.89
CA VAL A 288 16.99 -8.27 8.57
C VAL A 288 17.30 -7.95 10.03
N THR A 289 16.87 -8.80 10.97
CA THR A 289 17.22 -8.56 12.38
C THR A 289 18.67 -8.92 12.63
N ASP A 290 19.33 -8.23 13.57
CA ASP A 290 20.72 -8.51 13.91
C ASP A 290 20.97 -9.99 14.28
N ALA A 291 19.97 -10.65 14.87
CA ALA A 291 20.02 -12.07 15.22
C ALA A 291 20.05 -12.98 13.97
N ASP A 292 19.21 -12.67 12.98
CA ASP A 292 19.13 -13.42 11.72
C ASP A 292 20.39 -13.20 10.87
N GLU A 293 20.91 -11.98 10.82
CA GLU A 293 22.16 -11.67 10.14
C GLU A 293 23.36 -12.41 10.72
N ILE A 294 23.44 -12.53 12.05
CA ILE A 294 24.49 -13.32 12.71
C ILE A 294 24.35 -14.81 12.37
N ALA A 295 23.12 -15.32 12.21
CA ALA A 295 22.86 -16.70 11.79
C ALA A 295 23.26 -16.94 10.33
N ASP A 296 22.96 -15.99 9.45
CA ASP A 296 23.30 -16.01 8.02
C ASP A 296 24.77 -15.66 7.74
N GLY A 297 25.47 -15.11 8.74
CA GLY A 297 26.88 -14.74 8.69
C GLY A 297 27.13 -13.41 7.96
N THR A 298 26.14 -12.53 7.95
CA THR A 298 26.20 -11.16 7.45
C THR A 298 26.54 -10.17 8.59
N ASP A 299 26.55 -8.85 8.35
CA ASP A 299 27.19 -7.86 9.27
C ASP A 299 26.12 -6.87 9.76
N PRO A 300 25.64 -6.99 11.02
CA PRO A 300 24.48 -6.24 11.51
C PRO A 300 24.57 -4.72 11.66
N ASN A 301 25.62 -4.15 11.08
CA ASN A 301 25.91 -2.72 11.14
C ASN A 301 26.23 -2.16 9.75
N ASP A 302 26.06 -2.95 8.70
CA ASP A 302 26.31 -2.60 7.31
C ASP A 302 25.10 -2.98 6.46
N ALA A 303 24.20 -2.02 6.26
CA ALA A 303 22.92 -2.18 5.53
C ALA A 303 23.02 -2.65 4.07
N CYS A 304 24.21 -2.98 3.57
CA CYS A 304 24.46 -3.64 2.29
C CYS A 304 24.97 -5.08 2.46
N SER A 305 24.89 -5.62 3.68
CA SER A 305 25.43 -6.91 4.07
C SER A 305 24.30 -7.70 4.71
N TYR A 306 23.36 -8.17 3.89
CA TYR A 306 22.26 -9.03 4.28
C TYR A 306 21.94 -10.05 3.18
N ASP A 307 21.16 -11.08 3.52
CA ASP A 307 20.51 -11.95 2.54
C ASP A 307 19.11 -11.39 2.23
N PRO A 308 18.80 -11.00 0.98
CA PRO A 308 17.47 -10.51 0.62
C PRO A 308 16.34 -11.51 0.90
N ALA A 309 16.63 -12.81 1.01
CA ALA A 309 15.65 -13.83 1.38
C ALA A 309 15.31 -13.83 2.88
N SER A 310 16.12 -13.19 3.71
CA SER A 310 15.98 -13.13 5.17
C SER A 310 15.36 -11.83 5.67
N VAL A 311 14.89 -10.96 4.75
CA VAL A 311 14.18 -9.72 5.10
C VAL A 311 12.81 -10.07 5.70
N THR A 312 12.66 -9.85 7.00
CA THR A 312 11.46 -10.14 7.80
C THR A 312 10.84 -8.88 8.40
N VAL A 313 11.57 -7.76 8.41
CA VAL A 313 11.17 -6.46 8.96
C VAL A 313 11.19 -5.39 7.86
N ALA A 314 10.45 -4.30 8.06
CA ALA A 314 10.42 -3.20 7.10
C ALA A 314 11.79 -2.51 6.97
N VAL A 315 12.34 -2.51 5.75
CA VAL A 315 13.58 -1.80 5.41
C VAL A 315 13.43 -0.29 5.64
N THR A 316 14.25 0.26 6.53
CA THR A 316 14.27 1.70 6.86
C THR A 316 15.52 2.43 6.37
N SER A 317 16.54 1.68 5.93
CA SER A 317 17.73 2.22 5.29
C SER A 317 17.34 2.89 3.96
N THR A 318 18.11 3.91 3.58
CA THR A 318 17.95 4.62 2.28
C THR A 318 19.18 4.43 1.41
N VAL A 319 19.90 3.33 1.66
CA VAL A 319 21.09 2.96 0.93
C VAL A 319 20.66 2.36 -0.41
N ASP A 320 21.55 2.49 -1.39
CA ASP A 320 21.45 1.95 -2.74
C ASP A 320 22.75 1.15 -2.89
N CYS A 321 22.65 -0.15 -2.62
CA CYS A 321 23.80 -1.00 -2.37
C CYS A 321 24.54 -1.42 -3.64
N ASP A 322 23.82 -1.59 -4.75
CA ASP A 322 24.41 -1.91 -6.04
C ASP A 322 24.71 -0.66 -6.91
N GLY A 323 24.18 0.49 -6.51
CA GLY A 323 24.43 1.79 -7.09
C GLY A 323 23.59 2.10 -8.33
N ASP A 324 22.49 1.42 -8.59
CA ASP A 324 21.65 1.61 -9.78
C ASP A 324 20.73 2.85 -9.72
N GLY A 325 20.62 3.47 -8.55
CA GLY A 325 19.83 4.68 -8.33
C GLY A 325 18.45 4.46 -7.72
N VAL A 326 18.05 3.22 -7.46
CA VAL A 326 16.91 2.84 -6.63
C VAL A 326 17.44 2.49 -5.23
N THR A 327 16.67 2.77 -4.18
CA THR A 327 17.07 2.33 -2.83
C THR A 327 16.57 0.92 -2.58
N ASP A 328 17.32 0.11 -1.85
CA ASP A 328 16.99 -1.28 -1.52
C ASP A 328 15.53 -1.46 -1.02
N ALA A 329 15.03 -0.52 -0.21
CA ALA A 329 13.64 -0.50 0.27
C ALA A 329 12.59 -0.38 -0.85
N ASP A 330 12.86 0.45 -1.85
CA ASP A 330 11.99 0.64 -3.01
C ASP A 330 12.06 -0.59 -3.93
N GLU A 331 13.23 -1.25 -4.02
CA GLU A 331 13.41 -2.46 -4.82
C GLU A 331 12.67 -3.67 -4.25
N ILE A 332 12.79 -3.90 -2.94
CA ILE A 332 12.05 -4.95 -2.24
C ILE A 332 10.54 -4.74 -2.38
N ALA A 333 10.06 -3.50 -2.25
CA ALA A 333 8.65 -3.16 -2.45
C ALA A 333 8.16 -3.40 -3.90
N ASN A 334 9.04 -3.21 -4.88
CA ASN A 334 8.73 -3.37 -6.31
C ASN A 334 9.09 -4.77 -6.86
N GLY A 335 9.68 -5.64 -6.03
CA GLY A 335 10.09 -7.00 -6.38
C GLY A 335 11.32 -7.07 -7.29
N THR A 336 12.24 -6.12 -7.17
CA THR A 336 13.55 -6.13 -7.84
C THR A 336 14.68 -6.47 -6.86
N ASP A 337 15.82 -6.97 -7.35
CA ASP A 337 16.94 -7.49 -6.56
C ASP A 337 17.93 -6.37 -6.14
N PRO A 338 18.01 -6.02 -4.84
CA PRO A 338 18.83 -4.89 -4.33
C PRO A 338 20.35 -5.03 -4.50
N ASN A 339 20.82 -6.20 -4.94
CA ASN A 339 22.24 -6.49 -5.12
C ASN A 339 22.63 -6.64 -6.61
N ASP A 340 21.70 -6.50 -7.54
CA ASP A 340 21.95 -6.61 -8.98
C ASP A 340 21.64 -5.30 -9.70
N ALA A 341 22.69 -4.53 -10.00
CA ALA A 341 22.59 -3.21 -10.61
C ALA A 341 21.95 -3.16 -12.02
N CYS A 342 21.46 -4.29 -12.55
CA CYS A 342 20.64 -4.39 -13.76
C CYS A 342 19.18 -4.75 -13.47
N SER A 343 18.80 -4.89 -12.21
CA SER A 343 17.50 -5.31 -11.73
C SER A 343 16.78 -4.12 -11.11
N TYR A 344 16.28 -3.20 -11.92
CA TYR A 344 15.49 -2.08 -11.44
C TYR A 344 14.50 -1.56 -12.49
N ASN A 345 13.51 -0.81 -12.04
CA ASN A 345 12.64 -0.06 -12.93
C ASN A 345 13.14 1.38 -13.06
N VAL A 346 13.32 1.85 -14.30
CA VAL A 346 13.81 3.22 -14.60
C VAL A 346 12.96 4.33 -13.97
N VAL A 347 11.67 4.07 -13.72
CA VAL A 347 10.75 5.03 -13.09
C VAL A 347 10.96 5.19 -11.59
N ASP A 348 11.62 4.22 -10.94
CA ASP A 348 11.81 4.14 -9.50
C ASP A 348 13.18 4.71 -9.06
N ILE A 349 13.98 5.21 -10.02
CA ILE A 349 15.26 5.88 -9.75
C ILE A 349 15.00 7.21 -9.02
N THR A 350 15.28 7.23 -7.73
CA THR A 350 15.11 8.41 -6.86
C THR A 350 16.45 8.97 -6.38
N VAL A 351 17.53 8.18 -6.44
CA VAL A 351 18.90 8.57 -6.08
C VAL A 351 19.85 8.56 -7.29
N ALA A 352 21.11 8.92 -7.08
CA ALA A 352 22.04 9.13 -8.18
C ALA A 352 22.76 7.83 -8.53
N VAL A 353 22.52 7.31 -9.73
CA VAL A 353 23.20 6.12 -10.27
C VAL A 353 24.72 6.26 -10.17
N THR A 354 25.37 5.34 -9.46
CA THR A 354 26.83 5.25 -9.30
C THR A 354 27.44 3.99 -9.90
N SER A 355 26.61 3.02 -10.31
CA SER A 355 27.01 1.83 -11.05
C SER A 355 27.71 2.23 -12.37
N THR A 356 28.54 1.33 -12.88
CA THR A 356 29.25 1.53 -14.17
C THR A 356 28.96 0.37 -15.13
N VAL A 357 27.84 -0.28 -14.90
CA VAL A 357 27.36 -1.42 -15.68
C VAL A 357 26.69 -0.87 -16.96
N ASP A 358 26.64 -1.72 -17.97
CA ASP A 358 26.01 -1.53 -19.28
C ASP A 358 25.12 -2.76 -19.44
N CYS A 359 23.86 -2.63 -19.01
CA CYS A 359 22.97 -3.77 -18.76
C CYS A 359 22.45 -4.41 -20.05
N ASP A 360 22.22 -3.62 -21.09
CA ASP A 360 21.75 -4.10 -22.39
C ASP A 360 22.88 -4.37 -23.42
N GLY A 361 24.10 -3.94 -23.10
CA GLY A 361 25.30 -4.20 -23.86
C GLY A 361 25.45 -3.33 -25.11
N ASP A 362 24.80 -2.18 -25.20
CA ASP A 362 24.89 -1.27 -26.35
C ASP A 362 26.14 -0.36 -26.36
N GLY A 363 26.92 -0.39 -25.28
CA GLY A 363 28.17 0.33 -25.16
C GLY A 363 28.09 1.68 -24.45
N VAL A 364 26.93 2.10 -23.97
CA VAL A 364 26.75 3.20 -23.01
C VAL A 364 26.57 2.59 -21.61
N ILE A 365 27.00 3.30 -20.55
CA ILE A 365 26.72 2.85 -19.18
C ILE A 365 25.39 3.45 -18.75
N ASP A 366 24.63 2.73 -17.93
CA ASP A 366 23.26 3.10 -17.56
C ASP A 366 23.17 4.53 -16.97
N ALA A 367 24.19 4.92 -16.19
CA ALA A 367 24.30 6.27 -15.63
C ALA A 367 24.42 7.38 -16.69
N ASP A 368 25.10 7.11 -17.80
CA ASP A 368 25.24 8.04 -18.92
C ASP A 368 23.95 8.06 -19.78
N GLU A 369 23.24 6.94 -19.87
CA GLU A 369 21.95 6.83 -20.58
C GLU A 369 20.83 7.59 -19.89
N ILE A 370 20.71 7.43 -18.57
CA ILE A 370 19.77 8.19 -17.74
C ILE A 370 20.05 9.70 -17.86
N ALA A 371 21.32 10.10 -17.94
CA ALA A 371 21.71 11.49 -18.15
C ALA A 371 21.33 12.01 -19.55
N ASP A 372 21.39 11.15 -20.56
CA ASP A 372 21.02 11.43 -21.94
C ASP A 372 19.50 11.27 -22.20
N GLY A 373 18.76 10.68 -21.26
CA GLY A 373 17.33 10.42 -21.34
C GLY A 373 16.98 9.21 -22.21
N THR A 374 17.86 8.22 -22.24
CA THR A 374 17.70 6.94 -22.96
C THR A 374 17.50 5.79 -21.97
N ASP A 375 16.86 4.70 -22.41
CA ASP A 375 16.47 3.53 -21.61
C ASP A 375 17.62 2.50 -21.46
N PRO A 376 18.18 2.30 -20.26
CA PRO A 376 19.34 1.42 -20.03
C PRO A 376 19.15 -0.08 -20.23
N ASN A 377 17.91 -0.51 -20.48
CA ASN A 377 17.55 -1.91 -20.69
C ASN A 377 17.16 -2.22 -22.14
N ASP A 378 17.21 -1.22 -23.03
CA ASP A 378 16.88 -1.36 -24.44
C ASP A 378 18.09 -1.01 -25.30
N ALA A 379 18.76 -2.04 -25.82
CA ALA A 379 19.99 -1.89 -26.61
C ALA A 379 19.85 -1.06 -27.92
N CYS A 380 18.65 -0.59 -28.25
CA CYS A 380 18.36 0.35 -29.33
C CYS A 380 18.09 1.78 -28.86
N SER A 381 18.12 2.01 -27.56
CA SER A 381 17.81 3.26 -26.91
C SER A 381 19.09 3.84 -26.32
N TYR A 382 19.95 4.39 -27.17
CA TYR A 382 21.15 5.07 -26.73
C TYR A 382 21.56 6.24 -27.61
N ASN A 383 22.43 7.08 -27.06
CA ASN A 383 23.09 8.12 -27.83
C ASN A 383 24.44 7.61 -28.35
N VAL A 384 24.57 7.47 -29.67
CA VAL A 384 25.81 7.04 -30.35
C VAL A 384 27.04 7.86 -29.92
N SER A 385 26.86 9.12 -29.51
CA SER A 385 27.97 9.97 -29.03
C SER A 385 28.46 9.67 -27.60
N SER A 386 27.69 8.88 -26.85
CA SER A 386 27.90 8.49 -25.45
C SER A 386 28.43 7.06 -25.29
N VAL A 387 28.57 6.33 -26.40
CA VAL A 387 29.23 5.01 -26.43
C VAL A 387 30.67 5.12 -25.94
N THR A 388 30.94 4.59 -24.75
CA THR A 388 32.25 4.65 -24.09
C THR A 388 32.84 3.27 -23.79
N VAL A 389 32.00 2.22 -23.76
CA VAL A 389 32.40 0.82 -23.61
C VAL A 389 32.09 0.03 -24.90
N PRO A 390 32.67 -1.18 -25.09
CA PRO A 390 32.48 -1.92 -26.34
C PRO A 390 31.06 -2.48 -26.44
N VAL A 391 30.35 -2.14 -27.52
CA VAL A 391 29.05 -2.72 -27.89
C VAL A 391 29.17 -4.24 -27.99
N THR A 392 28.37 -4.95 -27.20
CA THR A 392 28.28 -6.42 -27.18
C THR A 392 26.96 -6.97 -27.70
N SER A 393 25.92 -6.13 -27.79
CA SER A 393 24.66 -6.44 -28.43
C SER A 393 24.86 -6.73 -29.94
N THR A 394 24.02 -7.60 -30.50
CA THR A 394 24.02 -7.94 -31.94
C THR A 394 22.74 -7.50 -32.63
N VAL A 395 22.10 -6.47 -32.07
CA VAL A 395 20.85 -5.92 -32.58
C VAL A 395 21.14 -5.03 -33.80
N ASP A 396 20.14 -4.90 -34.66
CA ASP A 396 20.09 -4.03 -35.84
C ASP A 396 18.85 -3.17 -35.62
N CYS A 397 19.08 -1.99 -35.04
CA CYS A 397 18.03 -1.19 -34.41
C CYS A 397 17.15 -0.43 -35.40
N ASP A 398 17.72 -0.02 -36.53
CA ASP A 398 16.98 0.65 -37.61
C ASP A 398 16.48 -0.31 -38.70
N GLY A 399 16.93 -1.57 -38.65
CA GLY A 399 16.47 -2.67 -39.48
C GLY A 399 16.99 -2.62 -40.91
N ASP A 400 18.06 -1.88 -41.20
CA ASP A 400 18.66 -1.77 -42.53
C ASP A 400 19.49 -3.00 -42.95
N GLY A 401 19.67 -3.96 -42.05
CA GLY A 401 20.38 -5.21 -42.26
C GLY A 401 21.87 -5.17 -41.90
N VAL A 402 22.35 -4.11 -41.25
CA VAL A 402 23.67 -4.00 -40.62
C VAL A 402 23.47 -3.92 -39.09
N THR A 403 24.26 -4.66 -38.31
CA THR A 403 24.16 -4.55 -36.83
C THR A 403 24.83 -3.27 -36.34
N ASP A 404 24.30 -2.66 -35.29
CA ASP A 404 24.81 -1.44 -34.66
C ASP A 404 26.33 -1.47 -34.40
N ALA A 405 26.83 -2.59 -33.88
CA ALA A 405 28.26 -2.78 -33.62
C ALA A 405 29.13 -2.71 -34.90
N ASP A 406 28.62 -3.20 -36.03
CA ASP A 406 29.30 -3.15 -37.32
C ASP A 406 29.20 -1.75 -37.95
N GLU A 407 28.11 -1.03 -37.72
CA GLU A 407 27.89 0.34 -38.18
C GLU A 407 28.76 1.36 -37.46
N ILE A 408 28.83 1.27 -36.13
CA ILE A 408 29.75 2.08 -35.31
C ILE A 408 31.19 1.83 -35.75
N ALA A 409 31.54 0.58 -36.10
CA ALA A 409 32.86 0.24 -36.63
C ALA A 409 33.10 0.78 -38.06
N ALA A 410 32.06 0.85 -38.90
CA ALA A 410 32.09 1.40 -40.24
C ALA A 410 32.00 2.94 -40.29
N GLY A 411 31.54 3.57 -39.19
CA GLY A 411 31.30 5.01 -39.07
C GLY A 411 29.99 5.45 -39.74
N THR A 412 29.02 4.55 -39.81
CA THR A 412 27.62 4.82 -40.20
C THR A 412 26.74 5.01 -38.96
N ASP A 413 25.45 5.33 -39.11
CA ASP A 413 24.59 5.77 -37.99
C ASP A 413 23.56 4.68 -37.65
N PRO A 414 23.71 3.94 -36.52
CA PRO A 414 22.89 2.77 -36.16
C PRO A 414 21.39 2.97 -36.02
N ASN A 415 20.94 4.21 -36.00
CA ASN A 415 19.54 4.58 -35.78
C ASN A 415 18.89 5.22 -37.02
N ASP A 416 19.61 5.29 -38.13
CA ASP A 416 19.13 5.87 -39.37
C ASP A 416 19.19 4.81 -40.47
N ALA A 417 18.04 4.20 -40.76
CA ALA A 417 17.91 3.12 -41.74
C ALA A 417 18.31 3.52 -43.18
N CYS A 418 18.69 4.78 -43.43
CA CYS A 418 19.25 5.27 -44.69
C CYS A 418 20.76 5.52 -44.65
N SER A 419 21.37 5.31 -43.49
CA SER A 419 22.76 5.58 -43.18
C SER A 419 23.53 4.27 -43.14
N TYR A 420 23.65 3.58 -44.27
CA TYR A 420 24.46 2.37 -44.37
C TYR A 420 25.19 2.25 -45.70
N ASN A 421 26.15 1.33 -45.76
CA ASN A 421 26.71 0.91 -47.02
C ASN A 421 25.99 -0.36 -47.48
N VAL A 422 25.37 -0.32 -48.66
CA VAL A 422 24.72 -1.49 -49.29
C VAL A 422 25.63 -2.73 -49.40
N ALA A 423 26.96 -2.56 -49.32
CA ALA A 423 27.93 -3.66 -49.32
C ALA A 423 28.12 -4.38 -47.98
N ASP A 424 27.71 -3.76 -46.87
CA ASP A 424 27.91 -4.20 -45.49
C ASP A 424 26.64 -4.86 -44.88
N VAL A 425 25.53 -4.86 -45.62
CA VAL A 425 24.30 -5.60 -45.29
C VAL A 425 24.59 -7.10 -45.17
N THR A 426 24.47 -7.63 -43.94
CA THR A 426 24.74 -9.06 -43.64
C THR A 426 23.56 -9.77 -42.98
N VAL A 427 22.61 -9.01 -42.45
CA VAL A 427 21.32 -9.45 -41.89
C VAL A 427 20.20 -9.11 -42.89
N ALA A 428 18.98 -9.58 -42.64
CA ALA A 428 17.86 -9.28 -43.52
C ALA A 428 17.35 -7.85 -43.27
N VAL A 429 17.28 -7.02 -44.31
CA VAL A 429 16.65 -5.69 -44.27
C VAL A 429 15.18 -5.85 -43.91
N THR A 430 14.77 -5.28 -42.77
CA THR A 430 13.39 -5.27 -42.28
C THR A 430 12.76 -3.88 -42.28
N SER A 431 13.56 -2.84 -42.47
CA SER A 431 13.09 -1.48 -42.66
C SER A 431 12.20 -1.38 -43.91
N THR A 432 11.18 -0.53 -43.83
CA THR A 432 10.26 -0.23 -44.96
C THR A 432 10.45 1.19 -45.47
N VAL A 433 11.61 1.78 -45.13
CA VAL A 433 11.97 3.13 -45.51
C VAL A 433 12.34 3.13 -47.00
N ASP A 434 12.01 4.25 -47.64
CA ASP A 434 12.36 4.59 -49.01
C ASP A 434 13.27 5.82 -48.89
N CYS A 435 14.57 5.59 -48.94
CA CYS A 435 15.57 6.56 -48.50
C CYS A 435 15.79 7.71 -49.48
N ASP A 436 15.50 7.52 -50.76
CA ASP A 436 15.56 8.58 -51.77
C ASP A 436 14.18 9.17 -52.14
N GLY A 437 13.12 8.53 -51.68
CA GLY A 437 11.75 9.01 -51.76
C GLY A 437 11.10 8.78 -53.12
N ASP A 438 11.60 7.85 -53.93
CA ASP A 438 11.06 7.58 -55.26
C ASP A 438 9.83 6.65 -55.30
N GLY A 439 9.41 6.18 -54.11
CA GLY A 439 8.22 5.38 -53.87
C GLY A 439 8.47 3.87 -53.88
N VAL A 440 9.71 3.42 -53.99
CA VAL A 440 10.12 2.02 -53.81
C VAL A 440 10.88 1.89 -52.49
N ILE A 441 10.55 0.89 -51.66
CA ILE A 441 11.29 0.68 -50.40
C ILE A 441 12.67 0.07 -50.67
N ASP A 442 13.66 0.44 -49.87
CA ASP A 442 15.06 -0.01 -50.02
C ASP A 442 15.20 -1.52 -50.16
N ALA A 443 14.41 -2.29 -49.39
CA ALA A 443 14.41 -3.75 -49.43
C ALA A 443 13.99 -4.32 -50.80
N ASP A 444 13.03 -3.67 -51.48
CA ASP A 444 12.55 -4.05 -52.80
C ASP A 444 13.53 -3.59 -53.89
N GLU A 445 14.17 -2.45 -53.71
CA GLU A 445 15.21 -1.94 -54.61
C GLU A 445 16.48 -2.79 -54.61
N ILE A 446 16.93 -3.22 -53.42
CA ILE A 446 18.03 -4.19 -53.28
C ILE A 446 17.68 -5.52 -53.97
N ALA A 447 16.39 -5.92 -53.94
CA ALA A 447 15.92 -7.13 -54.62
C ALA A 447 15.83 -6.97 -56.15
N ASP A 448 15.41 -5.80 -56.65
CA ASP A 448 15.29 -5.46 -58.07
C ASP A 448 16.62 -5.02 -58.70
N GLY A 449 17.62 -4.70 -57.86
CA GLY A 449 18.97 -4.30 -58.25
C GLY A 449 19.08 -2.83 -58.68
N THR A 450 18.17 -1.99 -58.19
CA THR A 450 18.21 -0.52 -58.25
C THR A 450 19.00 0.04 -57.07
N ASP A 451 19.21 1.36 -57.01
CA ASP A 451 20.11 2.02 -56.04
C ASP A 451 19.26 2.80 -55.02
N PRO A 452 19.14 2.36 -53.75
CA PRO A 452 18.23 2.94 -52.76
C PRO A 452 18.49 4.39 -52.31
N ASN A 453 19.38 5.09 -53.01
CA ASN A 453 19.82 6.44 -52.67
C ASN A 453 19.81 7.38 -53.90
N ASP A 454 19.21 6.98 -55.02
CA ASP A 454 19.12 7.75 -56.27
C ASP A 454 17.68 7.79 -56.82
N ALA A 455 16.94 8.85 -56.49
CA ALA A 455 15.51 8.98 -56.77
C ALA A 455 15.07 9.00 -58.25
N CYS A 456 15.99 8.95 -59.22
CA CYS A 456 15.64 8.70 -60.64
C CYS A 456 16.03 7.27 -61.06
N SER A 457 16.29 6.36 -60.11
CA SER A 457 16.85 5.02 -60.33
C SER A 457 15.90 3.88 -59.93
N TYR A 458 14.59 4.03 -60.09
CA TYR A 458 13.59 3.00 -59.78
C TYR A 458 13.00 2.29 -61.01
N ASP A 459 12.28 1.18 -60.77
CA ASP A 459 11.29 0.65 -61.70
C ASP A 459 9.91 1.27 -61.38
N PRO A 460 9.29 2.07 -62.28
CA PRO A 460 7.96 2.64 -62.05
C PRO A 460 6.86 1.60 -61.77
N ALA A 461 7.08 0.32 -62.11
CA ALA A 461 6.17 -0.76 -61.78
C ALA A 461 6.31 -1.32 -60.35
N SER A 462 7.42 -1.02 -59.66
CA SER A 462 7.73 -1.43 -58.29
C SER A 462 7.38 -0.35 -57.24
N VAL A 463 6.90 0.82 -57.67
CA VAL A 463 6.39 1.87 -56.79
C VAL A 463 5.19 1.32 -55.99
N THR A 464 5.39 1.17 -54.69
CA THR A 464 4.38 0.65 -53.76
C THR A 464 4.07 1.61 -52.62
N VAL A 465 4.94 2.60 -52.41
CA VAL A 465 4.82 3.69 -51.42
C VAL A 465 4.66 5.02 -52.15
N ALA A 466 4.20 6.05 -51.45
CA ALA A 466 4.02 7.38 -52.03
C ALA A 466 5.38 8.01 -52.35
N VAL A 467 5.56 8.42 -53.60
CA VAL A 467 6.73 9.19 -54.06
C VAL A 467 6.77 10.53 -53.32
N THR A 468 7.84 10.78 -52.57
CA THR A 468 8.07 12.03 -51.81
C THR A 468 9.18 12.89 -52.41
N SER A 469 9.96 12.34 -53.32
CA SER A 469 10.94 13.10 -54.09
C SER A 469 10.21 14.15 -54.95
N THR A 470 10.79 15.35 -55.00
CA THR A 470 10.25 16.49 -55.78
C THR A 470 11.05 16.69 -57.06
N VAL A 471 11.75 15.64 -57.48
CA VAL A 471 12.58 15.66 -58.67
C VAL A 471 11.65 15.58 -59.87
N ASP A 472 11.92 16.43 -60.85
CA ASP A 472 11.32 16.39 -62.18
C ASP A 472 12.41 15.82 -63.10
N CYS A 473 12.37 14.51 -63.32
CA CYS A 473 13.43 13.82 -64.05
C CYS A 473 13.43 14.19 -65.56
N ASP A 474 12.37 14.82 -66.10
CA ASP A 474 12.19 15.09 -67.55
C ASP A 474 12.20 16.58 -67.96
N GLY A 475 11.97 17.47 -67.00
CA GLY A 475 12.14 18.91 -67.07
C GLY A 475 10.92 19.71 -67.55
N ASP A 476 9.72 19.12 -67.57
CA ASP A 476 8.48 19.76 -68.03
C ASP A 476 7.79 20.66 -66.99
N GLY A 477 8.31 20.68 -65.76
CA GLY A 477 7.81 21.51 -64.69
C GLY A 477 6.81 20.83 -63.76
N VAL A 478 6.48 19.56 -63.97
CA VAL A 478 5.71 18.71 -63.06
C VAL A 478 6.67 17.73 -62.37
N THR A 479 6.48 17.45 -61.09
CA THR A 479 7.32 16.47 -60.39
C THR A 479 6.89 15.04 -60.72
N ASP A 480 7.82 14.08 -60.70
CA ASP A 480 7.52 12.67 -60.96
C ASP A 480 6.34 12.16 -60.09
N ALA A 481 6.26 12.62 -58.84
CA ALA A 481 5.16 12.32 -57.91
C ALA A 481 3.79 12.83 -58.40
N ASP A 482 3.73 14.06 -58.89
CA ASP A 482 2.51 14.68 -59.41
C ASP A 482 2.09 14.01 -60.74
N GLU A 483 3.06 13.62 -61.57
CA GLU A 483 2.80 12.93 -62.81
C GLU A 483 2.23 11.52 -62.60
N ILE A 484 2.81 10.75 -61.68
CA ILE A 484 2.29 9.43 -61.28
C ILE A 484 0.87 9.56 -60.72
N ALA A 485 0.59 10.60 -59.92
CA ALA A 485 -0.74 10.84 -59.36
C ALA A 485 -1.78 11.22 -60.43
N ASN A 486 -1.39 12.02 -61.42
CA ASN A 486 -2.25 12.49 -62.50
C ASN A 486 -2.32 11.52 -63.69
N GLY A 487 -1.53 10.44 -63.64
CA GLY A 487 -1.49 9.39 -64.66
C GLY A 487 -0.80 9.83 -65.94
N THR A 488 0.07 10.84 -65.85
CA THR A 488 1.01 11.23 -66.90
C THR A 488 2.34 10.46 -66.76
N ASP A 489 3.26 10.62 -67.70
CA ASP A 489 4.47 9.80 -67.79
C ASP A 489 5.67 10.64 -67.31
N PRO A 490 6.29 10.32 -66.16
CA PRO A 490 7.43 11.03 -65.54
C PRO A 490 8.68 11.23 -66.40
N ASN A 491 8.62 10.86 -67.67
CA ASN A 491 9.73 10.86 -68.61
C ASN A 491 9.33 11.42 -70.01
N ASP A 492 8.15 12.03 -70.20
CA ASP A 492 7.68 12.66 -71.47
C ASP A 492 7.15 14.11 -71.36
N ALA A 493 8.02 15.09 -71.68
CA ALA A 493 7.79 16.54 -71.48
C ALA A 493 6.71 17.26 -72.31
N CYS A 494 5.76 16.55 -72.91
CA CYS A 494 4.50 17.12 -73.43
C CYS A 494 3.27 16.43 -72.83
N SER A 495 3.49 15.61 -71.81
CA SER A 495 2.48 14.83 -71.11
C SER A 495 2.25 15.43 -69.74
N TYR A 496 1.75 16.65 -69.66
CA TYR A 496 1.39 17.30 -68.40
C TYR A 496 0.07 18.07 -68.52
N ASN A 497 -0.52 18.44 -67.39
CA ASN A 497 -1.54 19.47 -67.38
C ASN A 497 -0.91 20.77 -66.90
N VAL A 498 -1.21 21.88 -67.57
CA VAL A 498 -0.66 23.21 -67.25
C VAL A 498 -0.94 23.61 -65.79
N ALA A 499 -2.08 23.18 -65.25
CA ALA A 499 -2.45 23.44 -63.85
C ALA A 499 -1.57 22.72 -62.82
N ASP A 500 -0.86 21.66 -63.23
CA ASP A 500 -0.07 20.80 -62.36
C ASP A 500 1.43 21.17 -62.38
N ILE A 501 1.81 22.20 -63.13
CA ILE A 501 3.18 22.72 -63.19
C ILE A 501 3.49 23.44 -61.88
N THR A 502 4.34 22.83 -61.07
CA THR A 502 4.72 23.32 -59.74
C THR A 502 6.19 23.70 -59.66
N VAL A 503 7.02 23.22 -60.60
CA VAL A 503 8.45 23.53 -60.71
C VAL A 503 8.76 24.19 -62.06
N SER A 504 9.97 24.78 -62.18
CA SER A 504 10.29 25.59 -63.36
C SER A 504 10.43 24.73 -64.61
N VAL A 505 9.56 24.93 -65.58
CA VAL A 505 9.64 24.29 -66.91
C VAL A 505 11.00 24.63 -67.55
N THR A 506 11.79 23.61 -67.85
CA THR A 506 13.08 23.75 -68.55
C THR A 506 13.04 23.24 -70.00
N SER A 507 11.90 22.69 -70.42
CA SER A 507 11.59 22.30 -71.79
C SER A 507 11.47 23.53 -72.74
N THR A 508 11.53 23.33 -74.07
CA THR A 508 11.56 24.43 -75.08
C THR A 508 10.59 24.22 -76.25
N VAL A 509 9.44 23.60 -75.99
CA VAL A 509 8.43 23.20 -76.98
C VAL A 509 7.28 24.24 -77.04
N ASP A 510 6.57 24.38 -78.18
CA ASP A 510 5.35 25.20 -78.42
C ASP A 510 4.23 24.21 -78.81
N CYS A 511 3.25 24.04 -77.94
CA CYS A 511 2.25 22.98 -78.04
C CYS A 511 0.96 23.38 -78.81
N ASP A 512 0.57 24.66 -78.88
CA ASP A 512 -0.74 25.11 -79.43
C ASP A 512 -0.67 25.95 -80.72
N GLY A 513 0.49 26.50 -81.05
CA GLY A 513 0.77 27.21 -82.30
C GLY A 513 0.20 28.63 -82.42
N ASP A 514 -0.06 29.29 -81.30
CA ASP A 514 -0.40 30.71 -81.18
C ASP A 514 0.79 31.64 -81.52
N GLY A 515 2.03 31.14 -81.44
CA GLY A 515 3.23 31.92 -81.69
C GLY A 515 4.20 32.08 -80.52
N VAL A 516 3.93 31.48 -79.35
CA VAL A 516 4.73 31.55 -78.11
C VAL A 516 5.15 30.12 -77.70
N ILE A 517 6.26 29.94 -76.95
CA ILE A 517 6.65 28.61 -76.41
C ILE A 517 6.05 28.43 -75.02
N ASP A 518 5.73 27.21 -74.61
CA ASP A 518 4.98 26.93 -73.38
C ASP A 518 5.64 27.56 -72.14
N ALA A 519 6.97 27.51 -72.06
CA ALA A 519 7.71 28.13 -70.95
C ALA A 519 7.58 29.66 -70.90
N ASP A 520 7.43 30.32 -72.05
CA ASP A 520 7.21 31.77 -72.14
C ASP A 520 5.71 32.11 -71.91
N GLU A 521 4.76 31.28 -72.35
CA GLU A 521 3.32 31.46 -72.08
C GLU A 521 2.99 31.35 -70.60
N ILE A 522 3.54 30.34 -69.93
CA ILE A 522 3.40 30.19 -68.47
C ILE A 522 4.01 31.41 -67.75
N ALA A 523 5.12 31.94 -68.24
CA ALA A 523 5.76 33.13 -67.65
C ALA A 523 4.94 34.41 -67.85
N ASP A 524 4.25 34.53 -68.98
CA ASP A 524 3.38 35.66 -69.30
C ASP A 524 1.94 35.48 -68.78
N GLY A 525 1.63 34.29 -68.25
CA GLY A 525 0.37 33.97 -67.58
C GLY A 525 -0.77 33.63 -68.54
N THR A 526 -0.42 33.13 -69.73
CA THR A 526 -1.34 32.77 -70.82
C THR A 526 -1.40 31.24 -70.96
N ASP A 527 -2.54 30.69 -71.39
CA ASP A 527 -2.74 29.24 -71.48
C ASP A 527 -1.97 28.64 -72.68
N PRO A 528 -0.93 27.78 -72.44
CA PRO A 528 -0.13 27.14 -73.49
C PRO A 528 -0.87 26.17 -74.42
N THR A 529 -2.19 26.07 -74.26
CA THR A 529 -3.08 25.21 -75.02
C THR A 529 -4.28 25.94 -75.65
N ASP A 530 -4.47 27.26 -75.42
CA ASP A 530 -5.57 28.08 -75.98
C ASP A 530 -5.10 29.30 -76.80
N ALA A 531 -5.23 29.17 -78.12
CA ALA A 531 -4.80 30.18 -79.08
C ALA A 531 -5.55 31.55 -79.11
N CYS A 532 -6.53 31.84 -78.25
CA CYS A 532 -7.05 33.22 -78.03
C CYS A 532 -6.46 33.86 -76.74
N ASP A 533 -5.73 33.11 -75.93
CA ASP A 533 -5.16 33.57 -74.66
C ASP A 533 -3.64 33.66 -74.80
N TYR A 534 -3.15 34.85 -75.20
CA TYR A 534 -1.73 35.10 -75.43
C TYR A 534 -1.38 36.57 -75.19
N ASP A 535 -0.14 36.85 -74.77
CA ASP A 535 0.38 38.21 -74.75
C ASP A 535 0.96 38.53 -76.13
N GLN A 536 0.32 39.50 -76.79
CA GLN A 536 0.73 39.99 -78.10
C GLN A 536 2.20 40.46 -78.14
N GLY A 537 2.79 40.85 -77.00
CA GLY A 537 4.20 41.24 -76.88
C GLY A 537 5.21 40.09 -76.97
N SER A 538 4.76 38.85 -76.76
CA SER A 538 5.59 37.66 -76.53
C SER A 538 5.61 36.67 -77.68
N ILE A 539 4.83 36.94 -78.73
CA ILE A 539 4.84 36.22 -79.99
C ILE A 539 6.24 36.27 -80.61
N THR A 540 6.97 35.16 -80.56
CA THR A 540 8.34 35.04 -81.12
C THR A 540 8.40 34.16 -82.37
N VAL A 541 7.34 33.38 -82.64
CA VAL A 541 7.12 32.59 -83.85
C VAL A 541 5.76 32.93 -84.49
N PRO A 542 5.52 32.66 -85.80
CA PRO A 542 4.32 33.16 -86.48
C PRO A 542 3.00 32.50 -86.02
N VAL A 543 1.98 33.31 -85.70
CA VAL A 543 0.62 32.88 -85.32
C VAL A 543 -0.03 32.05 -86.43
N THR A 544 -0.52 30.84 -86.11
CA THR A 544 -1.16 29.94 -87.09
C THR A 544 -2.68 29.72 -86.90
N SER A 545 -3.29 30.34 -85.88
CA SER A 545 -4.74 30.28 -85.57
C SER A 545 -5.61 31.24 -86.43
N THR A 546 -6.95 31.10 -86.45
CA THR A 546 -7.87 31.91 -87.32
C THR A 546 -9.16 32.40 -86.62
N VAL A 547 -9.10 32.82 -85.35
CA VAL A 547 -10.26 33.22 -84.51
C VAL A 547 -10.48 34.77 -84.52
N ASP A 548 -11.68 35.28 -84.18
CA ASP A 548 -12.08 36.71 -83.97
C ASP A 548 -12.57 36.82 -82.52
N CYS A 549 -11.73 37.32 -81.62
CA CYS A 549 -11.96 37.18 -80.19
C CYS A 549 -12.85 38.31 -79.58
N ASP A 550 -13.08 39.49 -80.21
CA ASP A 550 -13.85 40.62 -79.62
C ASP A 550 -15.22 40.97 -80.24
N GLY A 551 -15.54 40.44 -81.42
CA GLY A 551 -16.88 40.58 -82.02
C GLY A 551 -17.26 41.99 -82.47
N ASP A 552 -16.27 42.88 -82.65
CA ASP A 552 -16.41 44.15 -83.36
C ASP A 552 -16.65 43.93 -84.88
N GLY A 553 -16.28 42.74 -85.36
CA GLY A 553 -16.41 42.27 -86.73
C GLY A 553 -15.11 42.17 -87.55
N VAL A 554 -13.92 41.98 -86.95
CA VAL A 554 -12.58 41.77 -87.55
C VAL A 554 -11.81 40.60 -86.86
N THR A 555 -11.00 39.76 -87.56
CA THR A 555 -10.30 38.59 -86.95
C THR A 555 -8.85 38.87 -86.51
N ASP A 556 -8.39 38.26 -85.42
CA ASP A 556 -7.06 38.43 -84.81
C ASP A 556 -5.88 38.20 -85.75
N ALA A 557 -5.90 37.12 -86.54
CA ALA A 557 -4.81 36.84 -87.48
C ALA A 557 -4.70 37.91 -88.58
N ASP A 558 -5.80 38.58 -88.94
CA ASP A 558 -5.83 39.69 -89.91
C ASP A 558 -5.39 41.01 -89.26
N GLU A 559 -5.62 41.21 -87.96
CA GLU A 559 -5.19 42.39 -87.19
C GLU A 559 -3.70 42.32 -86.81
N ILE A 560 -3.18 41.13 -86.49
CA ILE A 560 -1.82 40.91 -85.95
C ILE A 560 -0.78 40.63 -87.04
N ASN A 561 -1.02 39.71 -87.98
CA ASN A 561 -0.04 39.41 -89.04
C ASN A 561 0.02 40.49 -90.14
N GLY A 562 -0.91 41.43 -90.12
CA GLY A 562 -1.06 42.49 -91.13
C GLY A 562 -1.28 41.98 -92.56
N PRO A 563 -1.38 42.88 -93.56
CA PRO A 563 -1.72 42.51 -94.94
C PRO A 563 -0.65 41.70 -95.70
N ASP A 564 0.56 41.55 -95.17
CA ASP A 564 1.70 40.85 -95.78
C ASP A 564 2.15 39.56 -95.07
N GLY A 565 1.52 39.19 -93.94
CA GLY A 565 1.72 37.91 -93.26
C GLY A 565 2.96 37.85 -92.37
N ASP A 566 3.36 39.00 -91.79
CA ASP A 566 4.50 39.16 -90.89
C ASP A 566 4.04 39.87 -89.61
N PRO A 567 4.13 39.24 -88.41
CA PRO A 567 3.70 39.83 -87.13
C PRO A 567 4.38 41.16 -86.78
N SER A 568 5.48 41.53 -87.45
CA SER A 568 6.20 42.78 -87.17
C SER A 568 5.59 44.04 -87.82
N THR A 569 4.45 43.94 -88.49
CA THR A 569 3.71 45.09 -89.07
C THR A 569 2.17 45.05 -88.89
N PRO A 570 1.64 45.26 -87.66
CA PRO A 570 0.19 45.29 -87.38
C PRO A 570 -0.55 46.51 -87.97
N ASP A 571 -1.88 46.43 -88.11
CA ASP A 571 -2.69 47.47 -88.79
C ASP A 571 -3.25 48.59 -87.89
N GLY A 572 -3.28 48.38 -86.57
CA GLY A 572 -3.46 49.41 -85.53
C GLY A 572 -4.85 49.52 -84.88
N THR A 573 -5.72 48.51 -85.03
CA THR A 573 -6.87 48.28 -84.14
C THR A 573 -6.52 47.28 -83.04
N ASN A 574 -7.31 47.25 -81.95
CA ASN A 574 -7.10 46.34 -80.83
C ASN A 574 -8.01 45.10 -81.01
N PRO A 575 -7.48 43.88 -81.16
CA PRO A 575 -8.28 42.65 -81.37
C PRO A 575 -9.21 42.24 -80.22
N ASN A 576 -9.24 43.02 -79.13
CA ASN A 576 -9.86 42.69 -77.84
C ASN A 576 -10.73 43.84 -77.26
N ASP A 577 -11.05 44.91 -78.01
CA ASP A 577 -11.86 46.06 -77.49
C ASP A 577 -13.07 46.39 -78.38
N PRO A 578 -14.30 46.06 -77.93
CA PRO A 578 -15.52 46.22 -78.72
C PRO A 578 -15.96 47.68 -78.92
N CYS A 579 -15.28 48.65 -78.31
CA CYS A 579 -15.49 50.08 -78.50
C CYS A 579 -14.35 50.77 -79.28
N ASP A 580 -13.23 50.07 -79.56
CA ASP A 580 -12.06 50.61 -80.26
C ASP A 580 -11.95 50.11 -81.71
N TYR A 581 -12.98 50.43 -82.49
CA TYR A 581 -13.07 50.05 -83.89
C TYR A 581 -13.30 51.25 -84.80
N ASN A 582 -12.77 51.15 -86.01
CA ASN A 582 -13.16 52.07 -87.07
C ASN A 582 -14.40 51.51 -87.77
N VAL A 583 -15.49 52.28 -87.74
CA VAL A 583 -16.77 51.96 -88.42
C VAL A 583 -16.61 51.62 -89.94
N SER A 584 -15.42 51.81 -90.54
CA SER A 584 -15.09 51.44 -91.93
C SER A 584 -14.35 50.11 -92.17
N GLN A 585 -13.84 49.40 -91.14
CA GLN A 585 -13.06 48.14 -91.26
C GLN A 585 -13.87 46.87 -90.98
N ILE A 586 -15.08 47.01 -90.43
CA ILE A 586 -16.00 45.92 -90.11
C ILE A 586 -16.27 45.04 -91.36
N THR A 587 -15.85 43.76 -91.31
CA THR A 587 -16.07 42.77 -92.39
C THR A 587 -17.00 41.60 -91.99
N VAL A 588 -17.21 41.42 -90.69
CA VAL A 588 -18.20 40.53 -90.06
C VAL A 588 -19.27 41.41 -89.35
N ALA A 589 -20.26 40.87 -88.63
CA ALA A 589 -21.38 41.66 -88.07
C ALA A 589 -21.09 42.12 -86.62
N VAL A 590 -21.35 43.40 -86.30
CA VAL A 590 -21.21 43.95 -84.93
C VAL A 590 -22.25 43.31 -84.01
N THR A 591 -21.79 42.66 -82.96
CA THR A 591 -22.65 41.93 -82.00
C THR A 591 -22.67 42.52 -80.58
N SER A 592 -22.04 43.67 -80.35
CA SER A 592 -22.01 44.36 -79.04
C SER A 592 -23.34 45.09 -78.71
N THR A 593 -23.69 45.17 -77.41
CA THR A 593 -24.97 45.70 -76.89
C THR A 593 -24.79 46.78 -75.81
N VAL A 594 -23.70 47.54 -75.87
CA VAL A 594 -23.27 48.48 -74.82
C VAL A 594 -23.98 49.84 -75.01
N ASP A 595 -24.34 50.51 -73.90
CA ASP A 595 -24.73 51.93 -73.77
C ASP A 595 -23.53 52.66 -73.17
N CYS A 596 -22.87 53.50 -73.96
CA CYS A 596 -21.62 54.12 -73.55
C CYS A 596 -21.79 55.32 -72.60
N ASP A 597 -23.01 55.84 -72.34
CA ASP A 597 -23.22 57.12 -71.61
C ASP A 597 -24.16 57.07 -70.40
N GLY A 598 -24.97 56.01 -70.28
CA GLY A 598 -25.69 55.63 -69.08
C GLY A 598 -26.98 56.41 -68.80
N ASP A 599 -27.51 57.11 -69.80
CA ASP A 599 -28.80 57.80 -69.71
C ASP A 599 -30.02 56.89 -69.90
N GLY A 600 -29.76 55.63 -70.29
CA GLY A 600 -30.75 54.57 -70.44
C GLY A 600 -31.14 54.23 -71.88
N VAL A 601 -30.27 54.47 -72.87
CA VAL A 601 -30.47 54.15 -74.32
C VAL A 601 -29.18 53.55 -74.94
N ILE A 602 -29.23 52.42 -75.69
CA ILE A 602 -28.02 51.72 -76.20
C ILE A 602 -27.43 52.30 -77.51
N ASP A 603 -26.11 52.16 -77.73
CA ASP A 603 -25.39 52.70 -78.90
C ASP A 603 -25.99 52.29 -80.24
N ALA A 604 -26.42 51.03 -80.36
CA ALA A 604 -27.05 50.50 -81.56
C ALA A 604 -28.40 51.20 -81.89
N ASP A 605 -29.13 51.64 -80.86
CA ASP A 605 -30.43 52.32 -80.96
C ASP A 605 -30.27 53.84 -81.08
N GLU A 606 -29.27 54.43 -80.44
CA GLU A 606 -28.95 55.86 -80.60
C GLU A 606 -28.36 56.20 -81.98
N ILE A 607 -27.54 55.31 -82.54
CA ILE A 607 -27.12 55.37 -83.95
C ILE A 607 -28.35 55.31 -84.89
N ALA A 608 -29.47 54.72 -84.43
CA ALA A 608 -30.74 54.66 -85.17
C ALA A 608 -31.65 55.90 -84.94
N ASP A 609 -31.72 56.47 -83.72
CA ASP A 609 -32.60 57.59 -83.32
C ASP A 609 -31.98 58.99 -83.48
N GLY A 610 -30.65 59.06 -83.58
CA GLY A 610 -29.90 60.29 -83.88
C GLY A 610 -29.59 61.18 -82.68
N THR A 611 -29.65 60.64 -81.47
CA THR A 611 -29.00 61.17 -80.25
C THR A 611 -27.49 60.84 -80.27
N ASP A 612 -26.74 61.42 -79.35
CA ASP A 612 -25.29 61.24 -79.25
C ASP A 612 -25.01 60.22 -78.16
N PRO A 613 -24.41 59.05 -78.46
CA PRO A 613 -24.19 57.98 -77.48
C PRO A 613 -23.21 58.25 -76.34
N ASN A 614 -23.08 59.52 -75.90
CA ASN A 614 -22.05 60.02 -74.99
C ASN A 614 -22.48 61.25 -74.07
N ASP A 615 -23.76 61.62 -73.83
CA ASP A 615 -24.24 62.77 -72.96
C ASP A 615 -25.59 62.62 -72.16
N ALA A 616 -25.54 62.57 -70.82
CA ALA A 616 -26.64 62.11 -69.93
C ALA A 616 -27.78 63.07 -69.48
N CYS A 617 -27.71 64.39 -69.71
CA CYS A 617 -28.89 65.27 -69.52
C CYS A 617 -29.66 65.49 -70.85
N SER A 618 -29.25 64.78 -71.92
CA SER A 618 -29.70 64.97 -73.30
C SER A 618 -30.62 63.83 -73.78
N TYR A 619 -31.64 63.51 -72.99
CA TYR A 619 -32.62 62.48 -73.32
C TYR A 619 -34.07 62.99 -73.34
N ASP A 620 -34.96 62.19 -73.94
CA ASP A 620 -36.41 62.35 -73.79
C ASP A 620 -36.86 61.38 -72.68
N PRO A 621 -37.47 61.83 -71.56
CA PRO A 621 -37.94 60.94 -70.49
C PRO A 621 -38.93 59.85 -70.97
N ALA A 622 -39.47 59.98 -72.19
CA ALA A 622 -40.31 58.98 -72.83
C ALA A 622 -39.57 57.90 -73.66
N SER A 623 -38.26 58.04 -73.92
CA SER A 623 -37.44 57.13 -74.77
C SER A 623 -36.45 56.26 -73.99
N VAL A 624 -36.39 56.43 -72.67
CA VAL A 624 -35.62 55.58 -71.75
C VAL A 624 -36.14 54.14 -71.85
N THR A 625 -35.28 53.21 -72.29
CA THR A 625 -35.61 51.78 -72.44
C THR A 625 -34.72 50.86 -71.63
N VAL A 626 -33.59 51.38 -71.15
CA VAL A 626 -32.66 50.76 -70.21
C VAL A 626 -32.61 51.63 -68.94
N ALA A 627 -32.08 51.11 -67.84
CA ALA A 627 -32.05 51.82 -66.57
C ALA A 627 -31.20 53.10 -66.65
N VAL A 628 -31.74 54.22 -66.16
CA VAL A 628 -30.99 55.48 -66.02
C VAL A 628 -30.00 55.33 -64.88
N THR A 629 -28.71 55.56 -65.13
CA THR A 629 -27.65 55.39 -64.12
C THR A 629 -27.07 56.71 -63.60
N SER A 630 -27.65 57.85 -63.99
CA SER A 630 -27.26 59.19 -63.53
C SER A 630 -27.94 59.61 -62.21
N THR A 631 -27.20 60.25 -61.28
CA THR A 631 -27.63 60.50 -59.88
C THR A 631 -27.83 61.99 -59.52
N VAL A 632 -28.59 62.76 -60.30
CA VAL A 632 -28.71 64.23 -60.14
C VAL A 632 -30.09 64.59 -59.51
N ASP A 633 -30.13 65.46 -58.49
CA ASP A 633 -31.33 66.07 -57.86
C ASP A 633 -31.50 67.52 -58.34
N CYS A 634 -32.64 67.82 -58.94
CA CYS A 634 -32.91 69.13 -59.52
C CYS A 634 -33.63 70.14 -58.59
N ASP A 635 -34.22 69.80 -57.43
CA ASP A 635 -35.11 70.68 -56.62
C ASP A 635 -34.75 70.91 -55.13
N GLY A 636 -33.96 70.03 -54.51
CA GLY A 636 -33.33 70.23 -53.20
C GLY A 636 -34.19 69.98 -51.96
N ASP A 637 -35.30 69.24 -52.10
CA ASP A 637 -36.07 68.70 -50.97
C ASP A 637 -35.43 67.45 -50.33
N GLY A 638 -34.43 66.90 -51.02
CA GLY A 638 -33.68 65.75 -50.57
C GLY A 638 -33.87 64.48 -51.39
N VAL A 639 -34.60 64.47 -52.51
CA VAL A 639 -34.82 63.26 -53.35
C VAL A 639 -34.22 63.43 -54.76
N THR A 640 -33.69 62.38 -55.41
CA THR A 640 -33.11 62.48 -56.78
C THR A 640 -34.14 62.34 -57.89
N ASP A 641 -33.87 62.89 -59.09
CA ASP A 641 -34.78 62.81 -60.24
C ASP A 641 -35.18 61.37 -60.58
N ALA A 642 -34.25 60.42 -60.42
CA ALA A 642 -34.50 58.99 -60.65
C ALA A 642 -35.49 58.39 -59.63
N ASP A 643 -35.43 58.86 -58.38
CA ASP A 643 -36.23 58.36 -57.27
C ASP A 643 -37.63 58.98 -57.27
N GLU A 644 -37.75 60.26 -57.59
CA GLU A 644 -39.05 60.95 -57.65
C GLU A 644 -39.91 60.47 -58.83
N ILE A 645 -39.27 60.19 -59.98
CA ILE A 645 -39.95 59.55 -61.12
C ILE A 645 -40.47 58.15 -60.73
N ALA A 646 -39.75 57.43 -59.87
CA ALA A 646 -40.16 56.12 -59.36
C ALA A 646 -41.30 56.22 -58.32
N ALA A 647 -41.25 57.20 -57.41
CA ALA A 647 -42.24 57.43 -56.36
C ALA A 647 -43.52 58.12 -56.86
N GLY A 648 -43.47 58.76 -58.02
CA GLY A 648 -44.60 59.50 -58.61
C GLY A 648 -44.84 60.86 -57.92
N THR A 649 -43.87 61.33 -57.15
CA THR A 649 -43.72 62.71 -56.69
C THR A 649 -43.22 63.58 -57.85
N ASP A 650 -43.37 64.90 -57.75
CA ASP A 650 -42.95 65.82 -58.81
C ASP A 650 -41.51 66.25 -58.53
N PRO A 651 -40.54 66.03 -59.45
CA PRO A 651 -39.13 66.36 -59.23
C PRO A 651 -38.78 67.86 -59.10
N ASN A 652 -39.72 68.67 -58.60
CA ASN A 652 -39.72 70.12 -58.55
C ASN A 652 -40.57 70.78 -57.37
N ASP A 653 -41.03 70.10 -56.27
CA ASP A 653 -41.85 70.66 -55.11
C ASP A 653 -41.53 70.14 -53.66
N ALA A 654 -41.12 71.04 -52.72
CA ALA A 654 -40.44 70.71 -51.45
C ALA A 654 -41.26 70.43 -50.15
N CYS A 655 -42.58 70.30 -50.18
CA CYS A 655 -43.36 69.63 -49.09
C CYS A 655 -44.11 68.40 -49.64
N SER A 656 -43.72 67.95 -50.84
CA SER A 656 -44.36 66.88 -51.60
C SER A 656 -43.41 65.69 -51.73
N TYR A 657 -42.90 65.25 -50.60
CA TYR A 657 -42.05 64.07 -50.46
C TYR A 657 -42.63 63.15 -49.40
N ASN A 658 -42.21 61.89 -49.40
CA ASN A 658 -42.35 61.05 -48.22
C ASN A 658 -41.03 61.13 -47.45
N VAL A 659 -41.08 61.26 -46.12
CA VAL A 659 -39.88 61.37 -45.28
C VAL A 659 -38.89 60.23 -45.55
N ALA A 660 -39.39 59.04 -45.91
CA ALA A 660 -38.60 57.87 -46.25
C ALA A 660 -37.80 57.95 -47.58
N ASP A 661 -38.15 58.88 -48.47
CA ASP A 661 -37.56 58.96 -49.82
C ASP A 661 -36.40 59.97 -49.90
N ILE A 662 -36.09 60.68 -48.80
CA ILE A 662 -34.97 61.62 -48.71
C ILE A 662 -33.64 60.87 -48.75
N THR A 663 -32.85 61.07 -49.81
CA THR A 663 -31.55 60.45 -50.04
C THR A 663 -30.40 61.46 -50.20
N VAL A 664 -30.71 62.75 -50.35
CA VAL A 664 -29.77 63.88 -50.41
C VAL A 664 -30.15 64.99 -49.40
N SER A 665 -29.24 65.93 -49.14
CA SER A 665 -29.39 66.87 -48.01
C SER A 665 -30.56 67.84 -48.16
N VAL A 666 -31.51 67.81 -47.23
CA VAL A 666 -32.66 68.73 -47.14
C VAL A 666 -32.18 70.15 -46.82
N THR A 667 -32.67 71.16 -47.55
CA THR A 667 -32.25 72.56 -47.36
C THR A 667 -33.38 73.54 -46.97
N SER A 668 -34.54 73.04 -46.49
CA SER A 668 -35.75 73.80 -46.08
C SER A 668 -35.80 74.13 -44.54
N THR A 669 -36.74 74.97 -44.03
CA THR A 669 -36.74 75.46 -42.60
C THR A 669 -38.16 75.67 -41.97
N VAL A 670 -39.05 74.68 -41.95
CA VAL A 670 -40.45 74.77 -41.44
C VAL A 670 -40.63 73.82 -40.22
N ASP A 671 -41.61 74.05 -39.31
CA ASP A 671 -42.07 73.14 -38.21
C ASP A 671 -43.53 72.79 -38.50
N CYS A 672 -43.82 71.51 -38.66
CA CYS A 672 -45.11 71.03 -39.14
C CYS A 672 -46.08 70.54 -38.05
N ASP A 673 -45.68 70.29 -36.79
CA ASP A 673 -46.50 69.55 -35.80
C ASP A 673 -46.70 70.21 -34.41
N GLY A 674 -45.84 71.15 -34.00
CA GLY A 674 -46.00 71.98 -32.80
C GLY A 674 -45.54 71.39 -31.47
N ASP A 675 -44.66 70.40 -31.52
CA ASP A 675 -43.93 69.77 -30.40
C ASP A 675 -42.88 70.72 -29.75
N GLY A 676 -42.30 71.65 -30.52
CA GLY A 676 -41.18 72.46 -30.08
C GLY A 676 -39.94 72.49 -31.00
N VAL A 677 -39.89 71.69 -32.07
CA VAL A 677 -38.73 71.45 -32.96
C VAL A 677 -39.09 71.79 -34.43
N ILE A 678 -38.11 71.99 -35.34
CA ILE A 678 -38.35 72.27 -36.78
C ILE A 678 -37.98 71.06 -37.65
N ASP A 679 -38.63 70.83 -38.79
CA ASP A 679 -38.48 69.63 -39.65
C ASP A 679 -37.02 69.30 -40.00
N ALA A 680 -36.19 70.33 -40.23
CA ALA A 680 -34.78 70.14 -40.55
C ALA A 680 -33.94 69.69 -39.35
N ASP A 681 -34.33 70.12 -38.14
CA ASP A 681 -33.72 69.70 -36.88
C ASP A 681 -34.31 68.36 -36.43
N GLU A 682 -35.61 68.10 -36.63
CA GLU A 682 -36.24 66.79 -36.38
C GLU A 682 -35.68 65.69 -37.29
N ILE A 683 -35.48 65.97 -38.59
CA ILE A 683 -34.79 65.03 -39.49
C ILE A 683 -33.31 64.83 -39.07
N ALA A 684 -32.66 65.88 -38.54
CA ALA A 684 -31.28 65.77 -38.05
C ALA A 684 -31.18 64.97 -36.74
N ASP A 685 -32.19 65.09 -35.89
CA ASP A 685 -32.31 64.43 -34.59
C ASP A 685 -33.00 63.05 -34.70
N GLY A 686 -33.59 62.76 -35.87
CA GLY A 686 -34.20 61.47 -36.21
C GLY A 686 -35.65 61.31 -35.74
N THR A 687 -36.33 62.39 -35.38
CA THR A 687 -37.72 62.41 -34.91
C THR A 687 -38.69 62.72 -36.05
N ASP A 688 -39.94 62.26 -35.98
CA ASP A 688 -40.96 62.47 -37.02
C ASP A 688 -41.48 63.91 -37.00
N PRO A 689 -41.28 64.72 -38.06
CA PRO A 689 -41.75 66.10 -38.15
C PRO A 689 -43.28 66.32 -38.14
N THR A 690 -44.04 65.26 -37.85
CA THR A 690 -45.50 65.22 -37.88
C THR A 690 -46.15 64.60 -36.63
N ASP A 691 -45.39 64.14 -35.62
CA ASP A 691 -45.89 63.49 -34.40
C ASP A 691 -45.43 64.15 -33.07
N ALA A 692 -46.38 64.76 -32.34
CA ALA A 692 -46.09 65.59 -31.17
C ALA A 692 -45.65 64.85 -29.87
N CYS A 693 -45.55 63.52 -29.87
CA CYS A 693 -44.85 62.76 -28.80
C CYS A 693 -43.48 62.21 -29.27
N ASP A 694 -43.05 62.50 -30.51
CA ASP A 694 -41.77 62.06 -31.07
C ASP A 694 -40.83 63.27 -31.23
N TYR A 695 -40.12 63.61 -30.15
CA TYR A 695 -39.25 64.78 -30.10
C TYR A 695 -38.02 64.56 -29.21
N ASP A 696 -36.89 65.18 -29.56
CA ASP A 696 -35.73 65.26 -28.65
C ASP A 696 -35.91 66.46 -27.71
N GLN A 697 -35.98 66.17 -26.41
CA GLN A 697 -36.12 67.17 -25.35
C GLN A 697 -35.01 68.24 -25.38
N GLY A 698 -33.82 67.91 -25.89
CA GLY A 698 -32.69 68.83 -26.04
C GLY A 698 -32.84 69.83 -27.20
N SER A 699 -33.75 69.55 -28.15
CA SER A 699 -33.94 70.28 -29.40
C SER A 699 -35.16 71.19 -29.41
N ILE A 700 -35.92 71.18 -28.30
CA ILE A 700 -37.02 72.11 -28.06
C ILE A 700 -36.47 73.55 -28.04
N THR A 701 -36.72 74.29 -29.11
CA THR A 701 -36.28 75.69 -29.25
C THR A 701 -37.45 76.69 -29.25
N VAL A 702 -38.69 76.18 -29.29
CA VAL A 702 -39.94 76.96 -29.14
C VAL A 702 -40.88 76.31 -28.09
N PRO A 703 -41.82 77.05 -27.46
CA PRO A 703 -42.65 76.52 -26.39
C PRO A 703 -43.58 75.39 -26.83
N VAL A 704 -43.61 74.29 -26.08
CA VAL A 704 -44.51 73.14 -26.30
C VAL A 704 -45.97 73.60 -26.14
N THR A 705 -46.79 73.35 -27.16
CA THR A 705 -48.23 73.73 -27.15
C THR A 705 -49.21 72.56 -27.16
N SER A 706 -48.67 71.33 -27.21
CA SER A 706 -49.36 70.07 -26.98
C SER A 706 -49.97 70.00 -25.56
N THR A 707 -51.07 69.27 -25.38
CA THR A 707 -51.68 68.98 -24.06
C THR A 707 -51.85 67.47 -23.86
N VAL A 708 -50.97 66.70 -24.49
CA VAL A 708 -50.92 65.24 -24.38
C VAL A 708 -50.14 64.90 -23.10
N ASP A 709 -50.50 63.77 -22.50
CA ASP A 709 -49.82 63.10 -21.38
C ASP A 709 -49.24 61.83 -22.03
N CYS A 710 -47.97 61.90 -22.42
CA CYS A 710 -47.35 60.90 -23.28
C CYS A 710 -46.97 59.62 -22.49
N ASP A 711 -46.74 59.68 -21.16
CA ASP A 711 -46.40 58.51 -20.33
C ASP A 711 -47.53 57.94 -19.45
N GLY A 712 -48.59 58.71 -19.20
CA GLY A 712 -49.79 58.25 -18.52
C GLY A 712 -49.66 58.11 -17.00
N ASP A 713 -48.65 58.73 -16.38
CA ASP A 713 -48.42 58.80 -14.93
C ASP A 713 -49.47 59.66 -14.19
N GLY A 714 -50.31 60.38 -14.95
CA GLY A 714 -51.36 61.26 -14.45
C GLY A 714 -50.94 62.73 -14.30
N VAL A 715 -49.80 63.13 -14.84
CA VAL A 715 -49.29 64.49 -15.08
C VAL A 715 -49.37 64.77 -16.61
N THR A 716 -48.94 65.91 -17.15
CA THR A 716 -48.97 66.16 -18.61
C THR A 716 -47.65 66.76 -19.04
N ASP A 717 -47.19 66.48 -20.26
CA ASP A 717 -45.88 66.96 -20.74
C ASP A 717 -45.73 68.49 -20.64
N ALA A 718 -46.83 69.20 -20.85
CA ALA A 718 -46.85 70.65 -20.72
C ALA A 718 -46.69 71.12 -19.27
N ASP A 719 -47.19 70.37 -18.28
CA ASP A 719 -47.08 70.67 -16.84
C ASP A 719 -45.69 70.29 -16.29
N GLU A 720 -45.01 69.32 -16.88
CA GLU A 720 -43.67 68.86 -16.50
C GLU A 720 -42.55 69.67 -17.17
N ILE A 721 -42.68 69.97 -18.48
CA ILE A 721 -41.67 70.68 -19.27
C ILE A 721 -41.71 72.20 -19.04
N ASN A 722 -42.90 72.82 -18.99
CA ASN A 722 -42.99 74.29 -18.87
C ASN A 722 -42.82 74.80 -17.43
N GLY A 723 -42.68 73.91 -16.44
CA GLY A 723 -42.59 74.25 -15.02
C GLY A 723 -43.75 75.10 -14.48
N PRO A 724 -43.70 75.51 -13.20
CA PRO A 724 -44.81 76.24 -12.56
C PRO A 724 -45.06 77.67 -13.10
N ASP A 725 -44.18 78.21 -13.95
CA ASP A 725 -44.24 79.58 -14.50
C ASP A 725 -44.45 79.68 -16.02
N GLY A 726 -44.51 78.55 -16.74
CA GLY A 726 -44.86 78.48 -18.17
C GLY A 726 -43.67 78.72 -19.11
N ASP A 727 -42.45 78.40 -18.69
CA ASP A 727 -41.19 78.56 -19.42
C ASP A 727 -40.43 77.21 -19.47
N PRO A 728 -40.16 76.66 -20.68
CA PRO A 728 -39.39 75.42 -20.85
C PRO A 728 -37.97 75.44 -20.24
N SER A 729 -37.46 76.62 -19.87
CA SER A 729 -36.12 76.76 -19.26
C SER A 729 -36.08 76.56 -17.73
N THR A 730 -37.22 76.24 -17.11
CA THR A 730 -37.31 75.89 -15.67
C THR A 730 -38.23 74.68 -15.38
N PRO A 731 -37.87 73.45 -15.80
CA PRO A 731 -38.64 72.23 -15.53
C PRO A 731 -38.76 71.93 -14.02
N ASP A 732 -39.79 71.20 -13.60
CA ASP A 732 -40.05 70.86 -12.19
C ASP A 732 -39.30 69.61 -11.68
N GLY A 733 -38.71 68.84 -12.60
CA GLY A 733 -37.71 67.81 -12.31
C GLY A 733 -38.23 66.38 -12.35
N THR A 734 -39.45 66.14 -12.86
CA THR A 734 -39.95 64.83 -13.32
C THR A 734 -39.72 64.66 -14.82
N ASN A 735 -39.74 63.41 -15.30
CA ASN A 735 -39.51 63.09 -16.70
C ASN A 735 -40.85 62.80 -17.41
N PRO A 736 -41.26 63.62 -18.40
CA PRO A 736 -42.56 63.52 -19.07
C PRO A 736 -42.80 62.29 -19.94
N ASN A 737 -41.81 61.40 -20.02
CA ASN A 737 -41.83 60.18 -20.81
C ASN A 737 -41.56 58.95 -19.94
N ASP A 738 -41.49 59.10 -18.61
CA ASP A 738 -41.18 58.02 -17.68
C ASP A 738 -42.32 57.85 -16.65
N PRO A 739 -43.13 56.81 -16.81
CA PRO A 739 -44.31 56.59 -15.99
C PRO A 739 -44.00 56.27 -14.52
N CYS A 740 -42.73 56.05 -14.14
CA CYS A 740 -42.29 55.83 -12.76
C CYS A 740 -41.60 57.06 -12.13
N ASP A 741 -41.31 58.11 -12.90
CA ASP A 741 -40.62 59.31 -12.42
C ASP A 741 -41.60 60.45 -12.09
N TYR A 742 -42.46 60.22 -11.09
CA TYR A 742 -43.48 61.19 -10.71
C TYR A 742 -43.56 61.40 -9.20
N ASN A 743 -43.99 62.60 -8.80
CA ASN A 743 -44.37 62.83 -7.41
C ASN A 743 -45.84 62.49 -7.22
N VAL A 744 -46.15 61.52 -6.36
CA VAL A 744 -47.53 61.13 -5.97
C VAL A 744 -48.42 62.33 -5.58
N SER A 745 -47.83 63.45 -5.16
CA SER A 745 -48.53 64.69 -4.83
C SER A 745 -48.95 65.59 -6.02
N GLN A 746 -48.46 65.34 -7.24
CA GLN A 746 -48.67 66.13 -8.46
C GLN A 746 -49.68 65.51 -9.45
N ILE A 747 -50.12 64.28 -9.22
CA ILE A 747 -51.13 63.59 -10.04
C ILE A 747 -52.41 64.43 -10.13
N THR A 748 -52.77 64.90 -11.33
CA THR A 748 -54.00 65.70 -11.58
C THR A 748 -54.95 65.07 -12.60
N VAL A 749 -54.46 64.10 -13.36
CA VAL A 749 -55.19 63.27 -14.32
C VAL A 749 -55.29 61.84 -13.76
N VAL A 750 -56.09 60.97 -14.38
CA VAL A 750 -56.19 59.57 -13.96
C VAL A 750 -54.92 58.86 -14.41
N VAL A 751 -54.21 58.20 -13.50
CA VAL A 751 -53.10 57.30 -13.84
C VAL A 751 -53.62 56.22 -14.79
N THR A 752 -53.08 56.19 -16.01
CA THR A 752 -53.44 55.21 -17.04
C THR A 752 -52.30 54.27 -17.38
N SER A 753 -51.10 54.54 -16.86
CA SER A 753 -50.01 53.57 -16.83
C SER A 753 -50.49 52.31 -16.09
N THR A 754 -50.12 51.15 -16.65
CA THR A 754 -50.28 49.84 -16.00
C THR A 754 -48.91 49.31 -15.62
N VAL A 755 -47.99 50.23 -15.34
CA VAL A 755 -46.62 49.93 -14.94
C VAL A 755 -46.64 49.54 -13.47
N ASP A 756 -45.66 48.73 -13.12
CA ASP A 756 -45.38 48.18 -11.80
C ASP A 756 -43.94 48.61 -11.53
N CYS A 757 -43.77 49.66 -10.74
CA CYS A 757 -42.49 50.38 -10.65
C CYS A 757 -41.46 49.70 -9.75
N ASP A 758 -41.87 48.90 -8.77
CA ASP A 758 -40.95 48.08 -7.95
C ASP A 758 -40.88 46.60 -8.38
N GLY A 759 -41.77 46.20 -9.30
CA GLY A 759 -41.76 44.89 -9.94
C GLY A 759 -42.36 43.80 -9.06
N ASP A 760 -43.11 44.12 -8.01
CA ASP A 760 -43.72 43.16 -7.09
C ASP A 760 -44.90 42.36 -7.70
N GLY A 761 -45.30 42.71 -8.92
CA GLY A 761 -46.40 42.12 -9.69
C GLY A 761 -47.75 42.83 -9.50
N VAL A 762 -47.81 43.91 -8.73
CA VAL A 762 -48.96 44.78 -8.49
C VAL A 762 -48.73 46.10 -9.23
N THR A 763 -49.72 46.56 -10.01
CA THR A 763 -49.56 47.86 -10.72
C THR A 763 -49.68 49.02 -9.75
N ASP A 764 -48.98 50.13 -10.00
CA ASP A 764 -49.00 51.32 -9.12
C ASP A 764 -50.44 51.82 -8.85
N ALA A 765 -51.32 51.66 -9.84
CA ALA A 765 -52.73 52.01 -9.74
C ALA A 765 -53.52 51.12 -8.74
N ASP A 766 -53.19 49.84 -8.65
CA ASP A 766 -53.78 48.87 -7.73
C ASP A 766 -53.18 49.02 -6.32
N GLU A 767 -51.89 49.32 -6.21
CA GLU A 767 -51.22 49.58 -4.93
C GLU A 767 -51.71 50.86 -4.25
N ILE A 768 -51.87 51.95 -5.01
CA ILE A 768 -52.52 53.18 -4.51
C ILE A 768 -53.96 52.89 -4.03
N ALA A 769 -54.64 51.89 -4.61
CA ALA A 769 -55.97 51.48 -4.21
C ALA A 769 -55.98 50.60 -2.94
N ASP A 770 -54.99 49.72 -2.79
CA ASP A 770 -54.80 48.81 -1.65
C ASP A 770 -54.12 49.50 -0.44
N GLY A 771 -53.43 50.61 -0.69
CA GLY A 771 -52.72 51.40 0.31
C GLY A 771 -51.31 50.89 0.62
N THR A 772 -50.73 50.10 -0.28
CA THR A 772 -49.32 49.72 -0.35
C THR A 772 -48.49 50.82 -1.02
N ASP A 773 -47.16 50.76 -0.92
CA ASP A 773 -46.24 51.78 -1.48
C ASP A 773 -45.69 51.32 -2.84
N PRO A 774 -46.01 52.00 -3.96
CA PRO A 774 -45.59 51.59 -5.32
C PRO A 774 -44.09 51.61 -5.64
N ASN A 775 -43.24 51.68 -4.63
CA ASN A 775 -41.79 51.70 -4.76
C ASN A 775 -41.11 50.83 -3.68
N ASP A 776 -41.86 50.02 -2.93
CA ASP A 776 -41.35 49.13 -1.88
C ASP A 776 -41.69 47.67 -2.22
N PRO A 777 -40.76 46.91 -2.81
CA PRO A 777 -41.06 45.59 -3.34
C PRO A 777 -41.47 44.55 -2.28
N CYS A 778 -41.23 44.80 -0.99
CA CYS A 778 -41.68 43.90 0.08
C CYS A 778 -42.98 44.38 0.76
N ASP A 779 -43.59 45.50 0.35
CA ASP A 779 -44.86 46.01 0.89
C ASP A 779 -46.04 45.72 -0.04
N LEU A 780 -46.23 44.44 -0.39
CA LEU A 780 -47.27 44.04 -1.33
C LEU A 780 -48.48 43.34 -0.68
N ASN A 781 -49.59 43.31 -1.42
CA ASN A 781 -50.70 42.40 -1.14
C ASN A 781 -50.70 41.26 -2.16
N VAL A 782 -50.25 40.07 -1.73
CA VAL A 782 -50.15 38.86 -2.59
C VAL A 782 -51.46 38.53 -3.33
N GLY A 783 -52.62 38.93 -2.78
CA GLY A 783 -53.92 38.74 -3.44
C GLY A 783 -54.21 39.66 -4.64
N SER A 784 -53.37 40.68 -4.86
CA SER A 784 -53.51 41.74 -5.87
C SER A 784 -52.46 41.65 -6.98
N ILE A 785 -51.58 40.65 -6.93
CA ILE A 785 -50.62 40.35 -8.01
C ILE A 785 -51.39 40.03 -9.28
N THR A 786 -51.22 40.86 -10.31
CA THR A 786 -51.87 40.71 -11.62
C THR A 786 -50.91 40.78 -12.80
N VAL A 787 -49.66 41.17 -12.54
CA VAL A 787 -48.54 41.25 -13.48
C VAL A 787 -47.43 40.28 -13.04
N ALA A 788 -46.52 39.96 -13.95
CA ALA A 788 -45.38 39.11 -13.64
C ALA A 788 -44.35 39.90 -12.84
N GLN A 789 -43.90 39.32 -11.73
CA GLN A 789 -42.93 39.93 -10.82
C GLN A 789 -41.56 40.05 -11.52
N SER A 790 -40.84 41.15 -11.29
CA SER A 790 -39.62 41.52 -12.01
C SER A 790 -38.76 42.52 -11.22
N GLY A 791 -37.60 42.91 -11.76
CA GLY A 791 -36.86 44.08 -11.27
C GLY A 791 -36.42 43.99 -9.80
N ASP A 792 -36.74 45.04 -9.04
CA ASP A 792 -36.28 45.23 -7.66
C ASP A 792 -36.88 44.18 -6.71
N TYR A 793 -38.10 43.70 -6.97
CA TYR A 793 -38.68 42.56 -6.25
C TYR A 793 -37.84 41.29 -6.36
N LEU A 794 -37.38 40.92 -7.56
CA LEU A 794 -36.55 39.72 -7.74
C LEU A 794 -35.19 39.83 -7.04
N SER A 795 -34.74 41.05 -6.75
CA SER A 795 -33.44 41.32 -6.10
C SER A 795 -33.56 41.55 -4.59
N ALA A 796 -34.78 41.61 -4.04
CA ALA A 796 -35.03 41.76 -2.62
C ALA A 796 -34.98 40.40 -1.91
N ASP A 797 -34.78 40.43 -0.59
CA ASP A 797 -34.86 39.31 0.34
C ASP A 797 -35.89 39.72 1.41
N CYS A 798 -37.14 39.28 1.24
CA CYS A 798 -38.24 39.80 2.03
C CYS A 798 -38.43 39.10 3.40
N ASP A 799 -37.96 37.85 3.58
CA ASP A 799 -38.03 37.14 4.85
C ASP A 799 -36.69 37.09 5.62
N GLY A 800 -35.61 37.51 4.97
CA GLY A 800 -34.30 37.73 5.57
C GLY A 800 -33.51 36.45 5.77
N ASP A 801 -33.73 35.42 4.97
CA ASP A 801 -33.00 34.16 4.95
C ASP A 801 -31.69 34.23 4.17
N GLY A 802 -31.43 35.32 3.45
CA GLY A 802 -30.24 35.55 2.64
C GLY A 802 -30.31 35.01 1.20
N VAL A 803 -31.48 34.54 0.75
CA VAL A 803 -31.79 34.20 -0.64
C VAL A 803 -32.62 35.34 -1.25
N THR A 804 -32.46 35.63 -2.54
CA THR A 804 -33.29 36.65 -3.19
C THR A 804 -34.63 36.05 -3.64
N ASN A 805 -35.71 36.83 -3.59
CA ASN A 805 -37.04 36.38 -4.04
C ASN A 805 -37.02 35.81 -5.47
N GLY A 806 -36.13 36.30 -6.34
CA GLY A 806 -35.98 35.79 -7.71
C GLY A 806 -35.33 34.42 -7.80
N ASP A 807 -34.36 34.15 -6.92
CA ASP A 807 -33.75 32.83 -6.78
C ASP A 807 -34.77 31.84 -6.19
N GLU A 808 -35.51 32.24 -5.17
CA GLU A 808 -36.55 31.42 -4.55
C GLU A 808 -37.70 31.06 -5.50
N LEU A 809 -38.19 32.03 -6.29
CA LEU A 809 -39.19 31.76 -7.33
C LEU A 809 -38.67 30.78 -8.40
N THR A 810 -37.36 30.74 -8.62
CA THR A 810 -36.72 29.82 -9.56
C THR A 810 -36.56 28.42 -8.94
N ALA A 811 -36.17 28.35 -7.67
CA ALA A 811 -36.05 27.12 -6.88
C ALA A 811 -37.41 26.51 -6.50
N GLY A 812 -38.47 27.34 -6.48
CA GLY A 812 -39.82 26.95 -6.09
C GLY A 812 -40.09 27.04 -4.58
N THR A 813 -39.25 27.79 -3.85
CA THR A 813 -39.39 28.09 -2.42
C THR A 813 -40.24 29.36 -2.20
N ASP A 814 -40.65 29.68 -0.97
CA ASP A 814 -41.59 30.77 -0.67
C ASP A 814 -40.87 32.04 -0.15
N PRO A 815 -40.85 33.16 -0.91
CA PRO A 815 -40.15 34.40 -0.55
C PRO A 815 -40.61 35.16 0.70
N ASN A 816 -41.46 34.53 1.52
CA ASN A 816 -41.98 35.07 2.77
C ASN A 816 -41.91 34.06 3.92
N ASP A 817 -41.35 32.86 3.70
CA ASP A 817 -41.18 31.82 4.70
C ASP A 817 -39.68 31.55 4.93
N PRO A 818 -39.09 32.08 6.02
CA PRO A 818 -37.64 32.03 6.24
C PRO A 818 -37.09 30.61 6.48
N CYS A 819 -37.94 29.58 6.51
CA CYS A 819 -37.55 28.18 6.61
C CYS A 819 -37.77 27.39 5.30
N ASP A 820 -38.24 28.03 4.24
CA ASP A 820 -38.43 27.43 2.91
C ASP A 820 -37.46 28.10 1.93
N TYR A 821 -36.24 27.56 1.82
CA TYR A 821 -35.18 28.16 1.01
C TYR A 821 -34.16 27.15 0.50
N ASP A 822 -33.53 27.44 -0.64
CA ASP A 822 -32.44 26.61 -1.18
C ASP A 822 -31.10 27.02 -0.55
N ALA A 823 -30.59 26.18 0.37
CA ALA A 823 -29.32 26.42 1.06
C ALA A 823 -28.14 26.69 0.11
N SER A 824 -28.16 26.15 -1.12
CA SER A 824 -27.09 26.37 -2.10
C SER A 824 -27.05 27.78 -2.68
N GLN A 825 -28.15 28.52 -2.57
CA GLN A 825 -28.30 29.90 -3.04
C GLN A 825 -28.20 30.93 -1.91
N GLN A 826 -28.07 30.48 -0.66
CA GLN A 826 -28.05 31.33 0.52
C GLN A 826 -26.74 32.12 0.67
N ASP A 827 -26.84 33.44 0.88
CA ASP A 827 -25.75 34.26 1.37
C ASP A 827 -25.88 34.48 2.90
N VAL A 828 -25.20 33.62 3.65
CA VAL A 828 -25.17 33.67 5.14
C VAL A 828 -24.73 35.02 5.70
N SER A 829 -24.00 35.84 4.93
CA SER A 829 -23.48 37.14 5.38
C SER A 829 -24.54 38.25 5.44
N VAL A 830 -25.69 38.04 4.79
CA VAL A 830 -26.81 39.00 4.74
C VAL A 830 -28.06 38.53 5.49
N THR A 831 -28.03 37.35 6.11
CA THR A 831 -29.13 36.80 6.93
C THR A 831 -29.57 37.74 8.05
N SER A 832 -30.87 37.72 8.33
CA SER A 832 -31.50 38.55 9.35
C SER A 832 -31.39 37.92 10.75
N PRO A 833 -31.42 38.73 11.84
CA PRO A 833 -31.51 38.20 13.20
C PRO A 833 -32.80 37.43 13.50
N ALA A 834 -33.82 37.52 12.64
CA ALA A 834 -35.06 36.77 12.78
C ALA A 834 -34.86 35.33 12.32
N TRP A 835 -34.23 35.15 11.16
CA TRP A 835 -33.82 33.85 10.62
C TRP A 835 -32.82 33.16 11.56
N GLN A 836 -31.79 33.86 12.03
CA GLN A 836 -30.77 33.29 12.96
C GLN A 836 -31.33 32.78 14.29
N GLY A 837 -32.53 33.21 14.69
CA GLY A 837 -33.21 32.77 15.91
C GLY A 837 -34.38 31.82 15.67
N ALA A 838 -34.62 31.40 14.43
CA ALA A 838 -35.56 30.34 14.07
C ALA A 838 -34.91 28.96 14.30
N ASP A 839 -35.74 27.93 14.24
CA ASP A 839 -35.44 26.50 14.35
C ASP A 839 -36.26 25.86 13.22
N CYS A 840 -35.62 25.71 12.05
CA CYS A 840 -36.33 25.47 10.79
C CYS A 840 -36.60 23.99 10.52
N ASP A 841 -35.73 23.11 10.99
CA ASP A 841 -35.81 21.65 10.90
C ASP A 841 -36.50 21.03 12.14
N GLY A 842 -36.56 21.75 13.25
CA GLY A 842 -37.33 21.39 14.42
C GLY A 842 -36.62 20.43 15.37
N ASP A 843 -35.30 20.38 15.31
CA ASP A 843 -34.40 19.59 16.14
C ASP A 843 -34.13 20.23 17.52
N GLY A 844 -34.63 21.46 17.73
CA GLY A 844 -34.47 22.20 18.97
C GLY A 844 -33.14 22.95 19.12
N VAL A 845 -32.35 23.04 18.05
CA VAL A 845 -31.25 23.98 17.88
C VAL A 845 -31.77 25.16 17.03
N SER A 846 -31.07 26.29 17.06
CA SER A 846 -31.44 27.46 16.25
C SER A 846 -30.48 27.61 15.09
N ASN A 847 -30.96 28.07 13.93
CA ASN A 847 -30.17 28.25 12.71
C ASN A 847 -28.84 28.98 12.94
N GLY A 848 -28.84 30.00 13.81
CA GLY A 848 -27.63 30.77 14.13
C GLY A 848 -26.61 30.04 15.01
N THR A 849 -27.03 29.05 15.80
CA THR A 849 -26.15 28.15 16.57
C THR A 849 -25.54 27.12 15.65
N GLU A 850 -26.33 26.54 14.76
CA GLU A 850 -25.91 25.52 13.81
C GLU A 850 -24.86 26.06 12.82
N LEU A 851 -25.06 27.29 12.34
CA LEU A 851 -24.03 27.98 11.55
C LEU A 851 -22.69 28.18 12.29
N ASN A 852 -22.68 28.19 13.63
CA ASN A 852 -21.45 28.38 14.40
C ASN A 852 -20.69 27.08 14.68
N ASP A 853 -21.40 25.95 14.83
CA ASP A 853 -20.80 24.64 15.07
C ASP A 853 -20.69 23.78 13.79
N GLY A 854 -21.29 24.22 12.68
CA GLY A 854 -21.16 23.63 11.36
C GLY A 854 -22.26 22.62 11.02
N THR A 855 -23.34 22.59 11.80
CA THR A 855 -24.51 21.73 11.58
C THR A 855 -25.53 22.40 10.64
N ASP A 856 -26.50 21.65 10.09
CA ASP A 856 -27.36 22.10 8.97
C ASP A 856 -28.78 22.51 9.44
N PRO A 857 -29.14 23.81 9.36
CA PRO A 857 -30.45 24.34 9.77
C PRO A 857 -31.69 23.79 9.04
N GLN A 858 -31.52 22.93 8.03
CA GLN A 858 -32.63 22.27 7.32
C GLN A 858 -32.66 20.76 7.54
N ASP A 859 -31.65 20.17 8.16
CA ASP A 859 -31.56 18.72 8.36
C ASP A 859 -31.76 18.35 9.84
N PRO A 860 -32.95 17.83 10.21
CA PRO A 860 -33.30 17.51 11.59
C PRO A 860 -32.45 16.41 12.23
N CYS A 861 -31.60 15.73 11.47
CA CYS A 861 -30.66 14.72 11.97
C CYS A 861 -29.22 15.24 12.06
N ASN A 862 -28.95 16.47 11.63
CA ASN A 862 -27.63 17.07 11.61
C ASN A 862 -27.52 18.17 12.66
N TYR A 863 -27.19 17.80 13.89
CA TYR A 863 -27.09 18.74 15.01
C TYR A 863 -26.07 18.30 16.06
N ASP A 864 -25.57 19.25 16.87
CA ASP A 864 -24.74 18.94 18.04
C ASP A 864 -25.65 18.64 19.24
N VAL A 865 -25.58 17.40 19.74
CA VAL A 865 -26.32 16.92 20.92
C VAL A 865 -26.13 17.81 22.16
N ASN A 866 -25.00 18.53 22.26
CA ASN A 866 -24.73 19.46 23.37
C ASN A 866 -25.43 20.83 23.22
N SER A 867 -25.80 21.20 22.00
CA SER A 867 -26.48 22.45 21.65
C SER A 867 -28.01 22.31 21.66
N GLN A 868 -28.53 21.08 21.67
CA GLN A 868 -29.94 20.75 21.56
C GLN A 868 -30.77 21.13 22.80
N ASP A 869 -31.95 21.74 22.59
CA ASP A 869 -32.99 21.91 23.62
C ASP A 869 -34.17 20.95 23.37
N LEU A 870 -34.10 19.77 24.00
CA LEU A 870 -35.16 18.74 24.00
C LEU A 870 -36.55 19.24 24.45
N THR A 871 -36.69 20.45 24.99
CA THR A 871 -38.00 21.01 25.38
C THR A 871 -38.74 21.69 24.23
N ILE A 872 -38.06 21.97 23.12
CA ILE A 872 -38.61 22.67 21.96
C ILE A 872 -38.61 21.84 20.67
N VAL A 873 -37.97 20.66 20.66
CA VAL A 873 -38.05 19.69 19.54
C VAL A 873 -39.47 19.46 19.04
N THR A 874 -39.61 19.27 17.73
CA THR A 874 -40.91 19.11 17.09
C THR A 874 -41.39 17.66 17.10
N SER A 875 -42.68 17.44 16.85
CA SER A 875 -43.22 16.09 16.66
C SER A 875 -42.79 15.43 15.35
N VAL A 876 -42.17 16.20 14.44
CA VAL A 876 -41.61 15.67 13.20
C VAL A 876 -40.29 14.98 13.53
N TRP A 877 -39.37 15.69 14.20
CA TRP A 877 -38.12 15.15 14.72
C TRP A 877 -38.33 13.89 15.58
N ASN A 878 -39.27 13.90 16.53
CA ASN A 878 -39.55 12.73 17.39
C ASN A 878 -40.01 11.46 16.63
N ALA A 879 -40.42 11.59 15.36
CA ALA A 879 -40.88 10.46 14.54
C ALA A 879 -39.86 10.06 13.47
N LEU A 880 -38.72 10.76 13.39
CA LEU A 880 -37.55 10.37 12.62
C LEU A 880 -36.78 9.29 13.38
N ASP A 881 -35.80 8.75 12.68
CA ASP A 881 -34.86 7.67 13.01
C ASP A 881 -33.59 8.13 12.30
N CYS A 882 -32.75 8.84 13.04
CA CYS A 882 -31.71 9.70 12.47
C CYS A 882 -30.40 8.94 12.22
N ASP A 883 -30.12 7.91 13.00
CA ASP A 883 -29.02 6.98 12.87
C ASP A 883 -29.37 5.72 12.05
N GLY A 884 -30.67 5.50 11.79
CA GLY A 884 -31.15 4.42 10.93
C GLY A 884 -31.20 3.06 11.62
N ASP A 885 -31.07 3.01 12.95
CA ASP A 885 -31.06 1.80 13.77
C ASP A 885 -32.46 1.14 13.87
N GLY A 886 -33.48 1.82 13.36
CA GLY A 886 -34.87 1.37 13.35
C GLY A 886 -35.68 1.76 14.59
N VAL A 887 -35.09 2.52 15.52
CA VAL A 887 -35.72 3.15 16.69
C VAL A 887 -35.99 4.61 16.33
N THR A 888 -37.07 5.18 16.85
CA THR A 888 -37.35 6.61 16.60
C THR A 888 -36.69 7.46 17.66
N ASN A 889 -36.23 8.67 17.31
CA ASN A 889 -35.61 9.61 18.25
C ASN A 889 -36.45 9.83 19.52
N GLY A 890 -37.78 9.83 19.39
CA GLY A 890 -38.70 9.97 20.51
C GLY A 890 -38.76 8.75 21.46
N ASP A 891 -38.55 7.54 20.93
CA ASP A 891 -38.44 6.30 21.71
C ASP A 891 -37.03 6.18 22.34
N GLU A 892 -35.99 6.65 21.66
CA GLU A 892 -34.62 6.68 22.19
C GLU A 892 -34.46 7.62 23.39
N ILE A 893 -35.09 8.80 23.36
CA ILE A 893 -35.16 9.67 24.55
C ILE A 893 -35.82 8.95 25.74
N ILE A 894 -36.78 8.07 25.49
CA ILE A 894 -37.46 7.30 26.56
C ILE A 894 -36.54 6.21 27.11
N ASP A 895 -35.79 5.58 26.22
CA ASP A 895 -34.91 4.44 26.50
C ASP A 895 -33.55 4.86 27.05
N GLY A 896 -33.16 6.12 26.81
CA GLY A 896 -31.90 6.71 27.24
C GLY A 896 -30.74 6.42 26.30
N THR A 897 -31.04 6.12 25.04
CA THR A 897 -30.10 5.94 23.92
C THR A 897 -29.93 7.23 23.12
N ASP A 898 -28.85 7.35 22.35
CA ASP A 898 -28.49 8.54 21.56
C ASP A 898 -29.07 8.52 20.13
N PRO A 899 -29.98 9.45 19.76
CA PRO A 899 -30.64 9.46 18.46
C PRO A 899 -29.79 9.65 17.20
N ILE A 900 -28.47 9.78 17.34
CA ILE A 900 -27.54 9.89 16.21
C ILE A 900 -26.41 8.87 16.26
N ASP A 901 -26.38 7.98 17.26
CA ASP A 901 -25.36 6.92 17.39
C ASP A 901 -25.97 5.56 17.00
N PRO A 902 -25.69 5.05 15.79
CA PRO A 902 -26.32 3.82 15.28
C PRO A 902 -26.02 2.57 16.13
N CYS A 903 -25.02 2.62 17.00
CA CYS A 903 -24.64 1.50 17.86
C CYS A 903 -25.19 1.62 19.29
N ASP A 904 -25.73 2.78 19.69
CA ASP A 904 -26.37 2.96 20.98
C ASP A 904 -27.86 2.64 20.90
N LEU A 905 -28.23 1.37 20.69
CA LEU A 905 -29.64 0.97 20.58
C LEU A 905 -30.12 -0.06 21.61
N ILE A 906 -31.44 -0.09 21.81
CA ILE A 906 -32.10 -1.22 22.45
C ILE A 906 -32.87 -2.01 21.40
N VAL A 907 -32.36 -3.19 21.04
CA VAL A 907 -32.95 -4.13 20.04
C VAL A 907 -34.46 -4.38 20.27
N GLY A 908 -34.93 -4.34 21.51
CA GLY A 908 -36.34 -4.50 21.86
C GLY A 908 -37.27 -3.35 21.44
N SER A 909 -36.72 -2.20 21.07
CA SER A 909 -37.40 -0.95 20.74
C SER A 909 -37.41 -0.64 19.24
N ILE A 910 -36.75 -1.47 18.43
CA ILE A 910 -36.80 -1.38 16.97
C ILE A 910 -38.25 -1.53 16.49
N THR A 911 -38.77 -0.50 15.83
CA THR A 911 -40.13 -0.50 15.26
C THR A 911 -40.17 -0.15 13.77
N LEU A 912 -39.10 0.41 13.25
CA LEU A 912 -38.89 0.73 11.85
C LEU A 912 -37.98 -0.31 11.18
N THR A 913 -37.63 -0.06 9.93
CA THR A 913 -36.71 -0.93 9.18
C THR A 913 -35.35 -0.27 9.21
N GLN A 914 -34.35 -1.00 9.69
CA GLN A 914 -32.95 -0.58 9.73
C GLN A 914 -32.43 -0.21 8.33
N GLY A 915 -31.59 0.81 8.25
CA GLY A 915 -31.06 1.35 7.00
C GLY A 915 -30.03 2.46 7.25
N GLY A 916 -29.40 2.98 6.19
CA GLY A 916 -28.49 4.12 6.30
C GLY A 916 -27.27 3.82 7.18
N ASP A 917 -26.90 4.78 8.02
CA ASP A 917 -25.69 4.78 8.83
C ASP A 917 -25.59 3.53 9.73
N PHE A 918 -26.70 3.01 10.24
CA PHE A 918 -26.72 1.73 10.94
C PHE A 918 -26.19 0.57 10.11
N LEU A 919 -26.54 0.44 8.83
CA LEU A 919 -26.06 -0.69 8.01
C LEU A 919 -24.59 -0.56 7.63
N ASP A 920 -24.07 0.66 7.61
CA ASP A 920 -22.68 0.97 7.26
C ASP A 920 -21.76 1.00 8.50
N ALA A 921 -22.33 1.07 9.71
CA ALA A 921 -21.61 1.01 10.98
C ALA A 921 -21.15 -0.42 11.33
N ASP A 922 -20.15 -0.49 12.20
CA ASP A 922 -19.59 -1.70 12.80
C ASP A 922 -19.64 -1.50 14.32
N CYS A 923 -20.56 -2.19 14.98
CA CYS A 923 -20.92 -1.89 16.37
C CYS A 923 -20.14 -2.66 17.42
N ASP A 924 -19.57 -3.81 17.07
CA ASP A 924 -18.66 -4.56 17.95
C ASP A 924 -17.18 -4.37 17.58
N GLY A 925 -16.89 -3.72 16.45
CA GLY A 925 -15.57 -3.27 16.07
C GLY A 925 -14.73 -4.38 15.45
N ASP A 926 -15.36 -5.40 14.88
CA ASP A 926 -14.70 -6.56 14.28
C ASP A 926 -14.29 -6.33 12.81
N GLY A 927 -14.62 -5.20 12.22
CA GLY A 927 -14.31 -4.87 10.83
C GLY A 927 -15.40 -5.27 9.82
N VAL A 928 -16.52 -5.84 10.27
CA VAL A 928 -17.69 -6.21 9.48
C VAL A 928 -18.81 -5.20 9.71
N THR A 929 -19.46 -4.74 8.64
CA THR A 929 -20.58 -3.83 8.80
C THR A 929 -21.81 -4.57 9.28
N ASN A 930 -22.65 -3.92 10.10
CA ASN A 930 -23.92 -4.47 10.57
C ASN A 930 -24.81 -4.99 9.42
N GLY A 931 -24.72 -4.35 8.25
CA GLY A 931 -25.44 -4.77 7.05
C GLY A 931 -24.97 -6.11 6.49
N ASP A 932 -23.67 -6.35 6.49
CA ASP A 932 -23.05 -7.61 6.09
C ASP A 932 -23.30 -8.68 7.14
N GLU A 933 -23.20 -8.35 8.42
CA GLU A 933 -23.50 -9.27 9.51
C GLU A 933 -24.96 -9.76 9.50
N ILE A 934 -25.92 -8.89 9.24
CA ILE A 934 -27.33 -9.29 9.05
C ILE A 934 -27.49 -10.25 7.86
N ALA A 935 -26.68 -10.07 6.80
CA ALA A 935 -26.72 -10.91 5.62
C ALA A 935 -26.10 -12.29 5.87
N ASP A 936 -25.01 -12.33 6.63
CA ASP A 936 -24.21 -13.51 6.95
C ASP A 936 -24.80 -14.29 8.14
N GLY A 937 -25.55 -13.60 9.00
CA GLY A 937 -26.23 -14.16 10.18
C GLY A 937 -25.35 -14.25 11.42
N THR A 938 -24.32 -13.41 11.49
CA THR A 938 -23.42 -13.16 12.63
C THR A 938 -24.05 -12.20 13.65
N ASP A 939 -23.45 -12.05 14.83
CA ASP A 939 -24.02 -11.27 15.94
C ASP A 939 -23.32 -9.91 16.10
N LEU A 940 -24.06 -8.84 15.73
CA LEU A 940 -23.72 -7.40 15.76
C LEU A 940 -23.11 -6.81 17.05
N ASN A 941 -22.96 -7.61 18.09
CA ASN A 941 -22.44 -7.19 19.40
C ASN A 941 -21.39 -8.18 19.95
N ASP A 942 -21.01 -9.18 19.17
CA ASP A 942 -20.06 -10.21 19.55
C ASP A 942 -18.87 -10.15 18.58
N PRO A 943 -17.79 -9.43 18.94
CA PRO A 943 -16.65 -9.17 18.05
C PRO A 943 -15.88 -10.43 17.61
N CYS A 944 -16.25 -11.61 18.12
CA CYS A 944 -15.70 -12.90 17.72
C CYS A 944 -16.66 -13.75 16.87
N ASP A 945 -17.89 -13.29 16.59
CA ASP A 945 -18.84 -13.96 15.71
C ASP A 945 -18.90 -13.24 14.38
N TYR A 946 -17.95 -13.51 13.47
CA TYR A 946 -17.89 -12.83 12.17
C TYR A 946 -17.42 -13.74 11.06
N LEU A 947 -17.46 -13.27 9.81
CA LEU A 947 -16.83 -13.96 8.68
C LEU A 947 -15.63 -13.14 8.21
N THR A 948 -14.43 -13.72 8.27
CA THR A 948 -13.17 -13.11 7.77
C THR A 948 -13.31 -12.59 6.33
N THR A 949 -14.11 -13.25 5.48
CA THR A 949 -14.35 -12.78 4.10
C THR A 949 -15.21 -11.50 3.97
N SER A 950 -15.89 -11.11 5.06
CA SER A 950 -16.80 -9.96 5.13
C SER A 950 -16.20 -8.79 5.91
N GLN A 951 -15.01 -8.95 6.51
CA GLN A 951 -14.23 -7.85 7.09
C GLN A 951 -13.73 -6.94 5.98
N THR A 952 -14.45 -5.83 5.75
CA THR A 952 -14.16 -4.89 4.67
C THR A 952 -13.72 -3.52 5.16
N ILE A 953 -13.83 -3.28 6.46
CA ILE A 953 -13.32 -2.10 7.16
C ILE A 953 -12.29 -2.53 8.20
N THR A 954 -11.45 -1.58 8.64
CA THR A 954 -10.38 -1.86 9.59
C THR A 954 -10.98 -2.17 10.97
N PRO A 955 -10.67 -3.34 11.58
CA PRO A 955 -11.11 -3.68 12.93
C PRO A 955 -10.56 -2.71 14.00
N SER A 956 -11.23 -2.68 15.15
CA SER A 956 -10.90 -1.82 16.29
C SER A 956 -9.71 -2.32 17.12
N ASP A 957 -9.12 -1.42 17.91
CA ASP A 957 -8.07 -1.78 18.88
C ASP A 957 -8.63 -2.72 19.97
N GLU A 958 -9.91 -2.59 20.32
CA GLU A 958 -10.59 -3.49 21.26
C GLU A 958 -10.67 -4.92 20.71
N TRP A 959 -11.04 -5.09 19.43
CA TRP A 959 -11.05 -6.38 18.76
C TRP A 959 -9.63 -6.98 18.68
N ALA A 960 -8.62 -6.15 18.41
CA ALA A 960 -7.23 -6.61 18.30
C ALA A 960 -6.66 -7.22 19.60
N MET A 961 -7.23 -6.87 20.76
CA MET A 961 -6.83 -7.42 22.07
C MET A 961 -7.62 -8.67 22.49
N LEU A 962 -8.61 -9.10 21.69
CA LEU A 962 -9.34 -10.34 21.94
C LEU A 962 -8.55 -11.55 21.42
N ASP A 963 -8.92 -12.73 21.91
CA ASP A 963 -8.46 -14.05 21.47
C ASP A 963 -9.76 -14.80 21.13
N CYS A 964 -10.14 -14.76 19.85
CA CYS A 964 -11.48 -15.16 19.43
C CYS A 964 -11.65 -16.68 19.27
N ASP A 965 -10.61 -17.38 18.86
CA ASP A 965 -10.62 -18.83 18.72
C ASP A 965 -10.13 -19.57 19.99
N GLY A 966 -9.51 -18.83 20.91
CA GLY A 966 -9.13 -19.31 22.23
C GLY A 966 -7.84 -20.09 22.22
N ASP A 967 -6.92 -19.82 21.30
CA ASP A 967 -5.62 -20.47 21.17
C ASP A 967 -4.53 -19.82 22.08
N GLY A 968 -4.81 -18.66 22.66
CA GLY A 968 -3.88 -17.90 23.49
C GLY A 968 -3.05 -16.85 22.74
N VAL A 969 -3.31 -16.63 21.46
CA VAL A 969 -2.81 -15.51 20.66
C VAL A 969 -3.93 -14.47 20.54
N THR A 970 -3.59 -13.19 20.53
CA THR A 970 -4.59 -12.15 20.31
C THR A 970 -4.81 -11.93 18.82
N ASN A 971 -6.03 -11.60 18.39
CA ASN A 971 -6.38 -11.32 17.00
C ASN A 971 -5.41 -10.34 16.30
N GLY A 972 -4.95 -9.31 17.03
CA GLY A 972 -3.99 -8.34 16.51
C GLY A 972 -2.60 -8.91 16.26
N GLN A 973 -2.18 -9.88 17.05
CA GLN A 973 -0.92 -10.62 16.88
C GLN A 973 -1.05 -11.65 15.74
N GLU A 974 -2.19 -12.31 15.62
CA GLU A 974 -2.46 -13.24 14.51
C GLU A 974 -2.47 -12.53 13.15
N LEU A 975 -2.97 -11.29 13.06
CA LEU A 975 -2.85 -10.49 11.85
C LEU A 975 -1.39 -10.17 11.47
N ILE A 976 -0.50 -10.07 12.46
CA ILE A 976 0.94 -9.86 12.24
C ILE A 976 1.59 -11.17 11.78
N ASP A 977 1.23 -12.27 12.44
CA ASP A 977 1.77 -13.61 12.18
C ASP A 977 1.20 -14.23 10.89
N GLY A 978 0.09 -13.68 10.39
CA GLY A 978 -0.60 -14.15 9.19
C GLY A 978 -1.48 -15.38 9.42
N THR A 979 -1.93 -15.60 10.66
CA THR A 979 -2.73 -16.74 11.11
C THR A 979 -4.22 -16.40 11.22
N ASP A 980 -5.11 -17.41 11.17
CA ASP A 980 -6.56 -17.23 11.18
C ASP A 980 -7.15 -17.12 12.60
N THR A 981 -7.53 -15.90 12.96
CA THR A 981 -8.28 -15.47 14.16
C THR A 981 -9.56 -16.23 14.56
N GLN A 982 -10.00 -17.20 13.74
CA GLN A 982 -11.14 -18.06 14.01
C GLN A 982 -10.80 -19.56 13.98
N ASP A 983 -9.58 -19.94 13.60
CA ASP A 983 -9.12 -21.31 13.55
C ASP A 983 -8.07 -21.58 14.65
N PRO A 984 -8.48 -22.19 15.78
CA PRO A 984 -7.60 -22.39 16.94
C PRO A 984 -6.42 -23.36 16.70
N CYS A 985 -6.28 -23.91 15.48
CA CYS A 985 -5.15 -24.72 15.07
C CYS A 985 -4.23 -24.01 14.07
N ASP A 986 -4.52 -22.76 13.71
CA ASP A 986 -3.72 -21.91 12.84
C ASP A 986 -3.14 -20.77 13.68
N TYR A 987 -1.95 -20.98 14.26
CA TYR A 987 -1.32 -19.99 15.14
C TYR A 987 0.20 -20.09 15.09
N ASP A 988 0.91 -19.00 15.41
CA ASP A 988 2.36 -19.10 15.61
C ASP A 988 2.67 -19.52 17.06
N SER A 989 3.29 -20.69 17.20
CA SER A 989 3.74 -21.23 18.49
C SER A 989 4.66 -20.29 19.30
N ILE A 990 5.36 -19.36 18.63
CA ILE A 990 6.26 -18.39 19.27
C ILE A 990 5.44 -17.26 19.93
N SER A 991 4.35 -16.85 19.31
CA SER A 991 3.47 -15.77 19.77
C SER A 991 2.43 -16.24 20.79
N GLN A 992 2.25 -17.55 20.93
CA GLN A 992 1.25 -18.15 21.81
C GLN A 992 1.57 -18.00 23.31
N ASP A 993 0.63 -17.45 24.08
CA ASP A 993 0.61 -17.61 25.54
C ASP A 993 -0.27 -18.79 25.93
N VAL A 994 0.36 -19.96 26.07
CA VAL A 994 -0.28 -21.21 26.50
C VAL A 994 -1.04 -21.09 27.83
N SER A 995 -0.73 -20.08 28.67
CA SER A 995 -1.46 -19.86 29.92
C SER A 995 -2.82 -19.17 29.73
N LEU A 996 -3.02 -18.53 28.58
CA LEU A 996 -4.25 -17.87 28.16
C LEU A 996 -5.11 -18.76 27.26
N ALA A 997 -4.51 -19.75 26.61
CA ALA A 997 -5.19 -20.74 25.79
C ALA A 997 -6.40 -21.38 26.49
N SER A 998 -7.46 -21.57 25.72
CA SER A 998 -8.75 -22.02 26.21
C SER A 998 -8.78 -23.53 26.44
N GLY A 999 -9.66 -23.96 27.34
CA GLY A 999 -9.94 -25.40 27.51
C GLY A 999 -10.62 -26.07 26.30
N ALA A 1000 -10.96 -25.31 25.25
CA ALA A 1000 -11.43 -25.85 23.97
C ALA A 1000 -10.23 -26.21 23.09
N TRP A 1001 -9.25 -25.30 22.98
CA TRP A 1001 -7.96 -25.54 22.35
C TRP A 1001 -7.22 -26.73 22.95
N ASP A 1002 -7.17 -26.84 24.28
CA ASP A 1002 -6.57 -27.98 25.00
C ASP A 1002 -7.06 -29.36 24.50
N ALA A 1003 -8.30 -29.44 24.02
CA ALA A 1003 -8.96 -30.68 23.61
C ALA A 1003 -8.92 -30.95 22.10
N LEU A 1004 -8.33 -30.04 21.32
CA LEU A 1004 -8.05 -30.22 19.89
C LEU A 1004 -6.83 -31.11 19.70
N ASP A 1005 -6.62 -31.49 18.44
CA ASP A 1005 -5.58 -32.38 17.90
C ASP A 1005 -5.25 -31.71 16.57
N CYS A 1006 -4.39 -30.68 16.65
CA CYS A 1006 -4.25 -29.68 15.59
C CYS A 1006 -3.42 -30.19 14.41
N ASP A 1007 -2.37 -30.95 14.69
CA ASP A 1007 -1.55 -31.62 13.68
C ASP A 1007 -2.18 -32.93 13.17
N GLY A 1008 -3.23 -33.44 13.85
CA GLY A 1008 -3.96 -34.63 13.45
C GLY A 1008 -3.23 -35.93 13.76
N ASP A 1009 -2.21 -35.93 14.61
CA ASP A 1009 -1.41 -37.09 14.98
C ASP A 1009 -2.16 -38.08 15.90
N GLY A 1010 -3.33 -37.70 16.42
CA GLY A 1010 -4.15 -38.51 17.32
C GLY A 1010 -3.91 -38.31 18.81
N VAL A 1011 -3.05 -37.35 19.18
CA VAL A 1011 -2.79 -36.80 20.51
C VAL A 1011 -3.49 -35.43 20.58
N SER A 1012 -3.94 -35.03 21.77
CA SER A 1012 -4.54 -33.69 21.91
C SER A 1012 -3.50 -32.69 22.39
N ASN A 1013 -3.64 -31.41 22.05
CA ASN A 1013 -2.69 -30.35 22.40
C ASN A 1013 -2.26 -30.38 23.88
N ILE A 1014 -3.20 -30.61 24.82
CA ILE A 1014 -2.87 -30.70 26.25
C ILE A 1014 -2.07 -31.96 26.63
N ASP A 1015 -2.32 -33.08 25.94
CA ASP A 1015 -1.61 -34.34 26.17
C ASP A 1015 -0.22 -34.29 25.53
N GLU A 1016 0.03 -33.42 24.55
CA GLU A 1016 1.35 -33.17 23.96
C GLU A 1016 2.23 -32.28 24.85
N LEU A 1017 1.66 -31.17 25.32
CA LEU A 1017 2.33 -30.29 26.27
C LEU A 1017 2.56 -30.96 27.63
N PHE A 1018 1.62 -31.83 28.04
CA PHE A 1018 1.68 -32.55 29.31
C PHE A 1018 1.42 -34.06 29.15
N PRO A 1019 2.43 -34.82 28.63
CA PRO A 1019 2.33 -36.25 28.34
C PRO A 1019 1.74 -37.09 29.49
N PRO A 1020 0.56 -37.72 29.32
CA PRO A 1020 -0.13 -38.41 30.40
C PRO A 1020 0.60 -39.68 30.87
N ASN A 1021 1.40 -40.32 30.00
CA ASN A 1021 2.21 -41.49 30.34
C ASN A 1021 3.64 -41.16 30.82
N GLY A 1022 4.00 -39.87 30.79
CA GLY A 1022 5.37 -39.39 31.03
C GLY A 1022 6.25 -39.64 29.80
N GLY A 1023 6.77 -38.56 29.25
CA GLY A 1023 7.61 -38.47 28.05
C GLY A 1023 8.16 -37.05 27.95
N ASP A 1024 8.93 -36.77 26.91
CA ASP A 1024 9.28 -35.38 26.58
C ASP A 1024 8.06 -34.74 25.88
N PRO A 1025 7.74 -33.46 26.14
CA PRO A 1025 6.63 -32.78 25.47
C PRO A 1025 6.81 -32.77 23.95
N THR A 1026 5.69 -32.84 23.25
CA THR A 1026 5.62 -32.76 21.79
C THR A 1026 4.98 -31.45 21.33
N ASP A 1027 5.07 -31.17 20.03
CA ASP A 1027 4.63 -29.90 19.44
C ASP A 1027 3.25 -30.07 18.78
N PRO A 1028 2.19 -29.39 19.28
CA PRO A 1028 0.84 -29.53 18.76
C PRO A 1028 0.59 -29.11 17.31
N GLN A 1029 1.59 -28.52 16.64
CA GLN A 1029 1.52 -28.17 15.22
C GLN A 1029 2.42 -29.04 14.32
N ASP A 1030 3.29 -29.87 14.89
CA ASP A 1030 4.19 -30.73 14.12
C ASP A 1030 3.71 -32.18 14.16
N PRO A 1031 3.07 -32.68 13.08
CA PRO A 1031 2.54 -34.05 13.03
C PRO A 1031 3.61 -35.14 13.22
N CYS A 1032 4.89 -34.81 13.03
CA CYS A 1032 6.00 -35.75 13.20
C CYS A 1032 6.64 -35.64 14.58
N SER A 1033 6.28 -34.63 15.36
CA SER A 1033 6.59 -34.54 16.78
C SER A 1033 5.54 -35.31 17.58
N VAL A 1034 5.47 -36.65 17.45
CA VAL A 1034 4.46 -37.44 18.17
C VAL A 1034 5.05 -38.50 19.09
N ASN A 1035 4.50 -38.58 20.30
CA ASN A 1035 4.67 -39.76 21.15
C ASN A 1035 3.56 -40.79 20.87
N LEU A 1036 3.88 -41.81 20.08
CA LEU A 1036 2.92 -42.87 19.69
C LEU A 1036 2.26 -43.59 20.89
N ASP A 1037 2.87 -43.58 22.08
CA ASP A 1037 2.27 -44.15 23.30
C ASP A 1037 1.14 -43.29 23.89
N ASP A 1038 1.08 -42.00 23.54
CA ASP A 1038 0.10 -41.02 24.02
C ASP A 1038 -1.09 -40.82 23.07
N GLN A 1039 -1.05 -41.37 21.84
CA GLN A 1039 -2.17 -41.38 20.91
C GLN A 1039 -3.44 -41.96 21.57
N SER A 1040 -4.41 -41.08 21.80
CA SER A 1040 -5.63 -41.38 22.55
C SER A 1040 -6.87 -41.44 21.65
N THR A 1041 -6.77 -40.84 20.46
CA THR A 1041 -7.80 -40.88 19.41
C THR A 1041 -7.30 -41.66 18.18
N THR A 1042 -7.90 -41.46 17.01
CA THR A 1042 -7.45 -42.11 15.77
C THR A 1042 -6.84 -41.01 14.91
N PRO A 1043 -5.57 -41.15 14.47
CA PRO A 1043 -4.91 -40.14 13.65
C PRO A 1043 -5.72 -39.78 12.41
N SER A 1044 -5.53 -38.57 11.91
CA SER A 1044 -6.16 -38.02 10.72
C SER A 1044 -5.73 -38.81 9.48
N GLN A 1045 -6.48 -38.66 8.37
CA GLN A 1045 -6.07 -39.30 7.11
C GLN A 1045 -4.84 -38.61 6.51
N GLU A 1046 -4.68 -37.32 6.76
CA GLU A 1046 -3.52 -36.53 6.31
C GLU A 1046 -2.25 -37.03 7.00
N TRP A 1047 -2.29 -37.22 8.33
CA TRP A 1047 -1.18 -37.80 9.08
C TRP A 1047 -0.83 -39.22 8.59
N LEU A 1048 -1.84 -40.05 8.28
CA LEU A 1048 -1.62 -41.43 7.78
C LEU A 1048 -1.03 -41.48 6.36
N ASP A 1049 -1.27 -40.44 5.56
CA ASP A 1049 -0.76 -40.31 4.19
C ASP A 1049 0.57 -39.52 4.14
N ALA A 1050 0.95 -38.88 5.25
CA ALA A 1050 2.25 -38.23 5.45
C ALA A 1050 3.35 -39.26 5.72
N ASP A 1051 4.59 -38.77 5.77
CA ASP A 1051 5.83 -39.54 5.81
C ASP A 1051 6.82 -38.70 6.66
N CYS A 1052 7.09 -39.17 7.88
CA CYS A 1052 7.76 -38.37 8.91
C CYS A 1052 9.28 -38.48 8.92
N ASP A 1053 9.85 -39.61 8.52
CA ASP A 1053 11.29 -39.80 8.32
C ASP A 1053 11.72 -39.56 6.85
N MET A 1054 10.76 -39.30 5.96
CA MET A 1054 10.95 -38.90 4.57
C MET A 1054 11.54 -40.00 3.69
N ASP A 1055 11.16 -41.25 3.94
CA ASP A 1055 11.71 -42.41 3.24
C ASP A 1055 10.86 -42.91 2.04
N ASN A 1056 9.73 -42.22 1.76
CA ASN A 1056 8.66 -42.55 0.80
C ASN A 1056 7.72 -43.69 1.22
N VAL A 1057 7.74 -44.10 2.48
CA VAL A 1057 6.74 -44.99 3.06
C VAL A 1057 5.80 -44.15 3.93
N PRO A 1058 4.47 -44.20 3.68
CA PRO A 1058 3.55 -43.40 4.48
C PRO A 1058 3.40 -43.95 5.91
N ASN A 1059 3.28 -43.06 6.90
CA ASN A 1059 3.08 -43.36 8.32
C ASN A 1059 2.03 -44.46 8.57
N GLY A 1060 0.92 -44.44 7.82
CA GLY A 1060 -0.16 -45.43 7.95
C GLY A 1060 0.23 -46.87 7.59
N VAL A 1061 1.29 -47.04 6.80
CA VAL A 1061 1.88 -48.33 6.40
C VAL A 1061 2.80 -48.86 7.52
N GLU A 1062 3.59 -48.00 8.15
CA GLU A 1062 4.59 -48.35 9.18
C GLU A 1062 4.00 -48.44 10.58
N LEU A 1063 3.01 -47.60 10.92
CA LEU A 1063 2.38 -47.59 12.25
C LEU A 1063 1.87 -48.98 12.69
N THR A 1064 1.55 -49.84 11.72
CA THR A 1064 1.09 -51.21 12.01
C THR A 1064 2.19 -52.25 12.22
N ARG A 1065 3.43 -51.92 11.85
CA ARG A 1065 4.63 -52.77 11.90
C ARG A 1065 5.41 -52.58 13.20
N GLY A 1066 5.64 -51.34 13.59
CA GLY A 1066 6.13 -50.99 14.91
C GLY A 1066 7.57 -50.50 14.92
N ASP A 1067 8.50 -51.40 15.20
CA ASP A 1067 9.95 -51.19 15.34
C ASP A 1067 10.59 -52.50 14.82
N THR A 1068 10.95 -52.50 13.54
CA THR A 1068 11.27 -53.68 12.73
C THR A 1068 12.64 -54.25 13.11
N ASP A 1069 13.65 -53.41 13.29
CA ASP A 1069 15.01 -53.79 13.69
C ASP A 1069 15.18 -53.98 15.23
N GLY A 1070 14.30 -53.36 16.03
CA GLY A 1070 14.26 -53.45 17.48
C GLY A 1070 15.25 -52.54 18.21
N ASP A 1071 15.73 -51.46 17.59
CA ASP A 1071 16.69 -50.52 18.17
C ASP A 1071 16.04 -49.52 19.14
N GLY A 1072 14.72 -49.35 19.04
CA GLY A 1072 13.89 -48.49 19.88
C GLY A 1072 13.38 -47.21 19.20
N VAL A 1073 13.71 -46.97 17.93
CA VAL A 1073 13.05 -46.02 17.04
C VAL A 1073 11.94 -46.77 16.29
N PRO A 1074 10.68 -46.30 16.36
CA PRO A 1074 9.61 -46.89 15.55
C PRO A 1074 9.81 -46.61 14.05
N ASP A 1075 9.39 -47.55 13.20
CA ASP A 1075 9.47 -47.50 11.73
C ASP A 1075 9.00 -46.15 11.15
N VAL A 1076 7.95 -45.53 11.70
CA VAL A 1076 7.44 -44.21 11.25
C VAL A 1076 8.41 -43.02 11.43
N PHE A 1077 9.54 -43.26 12.08
CA PHE A 1077 10.58 -42.27 12.40
C PHE A 1077 11.99 -42.81 12.09
N ASP A 1078 12.09 -43.95 11.41
CA ASP A 1078 13.33 -44.66 11.17
C ASP A 1078 13.62 -44.74 9.68
N THR A 1079 14.63 -44.00 9.23
CA THR A 1079 15.02 -43.98 7.82
C THR A 1079 15.61 -45.32 7.32
N ASP A 1080 15.98 -46.24 8.21
CA ASP A 1080 16.55 -47.57 7.90
C ASP A 1080 15.76 -48.62 8.71
N ASP A 1081 14.54 -48.91 8.24
CA ASP A 1081 13.49 -49.66 8.95
C ASP A 1081 13.96 -51.01 9.53
N ASP A 1082 14.82 -51.72 8.82
CA ASP A 1082 15.31 -53.03 9.20
C ASP A 1082 16.76 -53.04 9.71
N GLY A 1083 17.40 -51.88 9.67
CA GLY A 1083 18.73 -51.62 10.22
C GLY A 1083 19.82 -52.37 9.49
N ASP A 1084 19.70 -52.61 8.18
CA ASP A 1084 20.69 -53.32 7.38
C ASP A 1084 21.77 -52.41 6.76
N GLY A 1085 21.61 -51.09 6.91
CA GLY A 1085 22.57 -50.07 6.51
C GLY A 1085 22.36 -49.52 5.10
N VAL A 1086 21.23 -49.82 4.47
CA VAL A 1086 20.65 -49.12 3.32
C VAL A 1086 19.40 -48.40 3.81
N ASP A 1087 19.31 -47.08 3.62
CA ASP A 1087 18.08 -46.36 4.02
C ASP A 1087 16.92 -46.78 3.11
N THR A 1088 15.71 -46.95 3.66
CA THR A 1088 14.49 -47.44 2.98
C THR A 1088 14.24 -46.76 1.64
N ILE A 1089 14.49 -45.44 1.56
CA ILE A 1089 14.32 -44.64 0.34
C ILE A 1089 15.18 -45.13 -0.84
N PHE A 1090 16.33 -45.73 -0.56
CA PHE A 1090 17.28 -46.20 -1.57
C PHE A 1090 17.05 -47.64 -2.00
N GLU A 1091 16.08 -48.31 -1.40
CA GLU A 1091 15.67 -49.66 -1.75
C GLU A 1091 14.61 -49.68 -2.86
N ASP A 1092 14.26 -48.52 -3.43
CA ASP A 1092 13.55 -48.39 -4.70
C ASP A 1092 14.49 -48.61 -5.91
N TYR A 1093 14.80 -49.88 -6.18
CA TYR A 1093 15.72 -50.25 -7.26
C TYR A 1093 15.17 -50.03 -8.69
N ASP A 1094 13.86 -49.86 -8.86
CA ASP A 1094 13.22 -49.71 -10.18
C ASP A 1094 12.88 -48.25 -10.55
N GLY A 1095 12.95 -47.36 -9.55
CA GLY A 1095 12.88 -45.91 -9.66
C GLY A 1095 11.46 -45.40 -9.89
N ASP A 1096 10.46 -46.07 -9.32
CA ASP A 1096 9.05 -45.67 -9.40
C ASP A 1096 8.52 -44.95 -8.15
N ASN A 1097 9.41 -44.64 -7.20
CA ASN A 1097 9.17 -43.97 -5.92
C ASN A 1097 8.27 -44.78 -4.97
N ASP A 1098 8.35 -46.11 -5.00
CA ASP A 1098 7.66 -47.02 -4.08
C ASP A 1098 8.61 -48.13 -3.59
N PRO A 1099 9.33 -47.94 -2.47
CA PRO A 1099 10.21 -48.98 -1.91
C PRO A 1099 9.42 -50.18 -1.38
N THR A 1100 8.11 -50.04 -1.15
CA THR A 1100 7.30 -51.07 -0.50
C THR A 1100 7.00 -52.29 -1.36
N ASP A 1101 7.34 -52.24 -2.65
CA ASP A 1101 7.05 -53.29 -3.64
C ASP A 1101 8.28 -54.05 -4.16
N GLN A 1102 9.48 -53.65 -3.76
CA GLN A 1102 10.72 -54.38 -4.02
C GLN A 1102 10.82 -55.62 -3.13
N ASP A 1103 11.26 -56.74 -3.71
CA ASP A 1103 11.32 -58.08 -3.10
C ASP A 1103 12.33 -58.90 -3.92
N SER A 1104 13.61 -58.70 -3.63
CA SER A 1104 14.77 -59.13 -4.41
C SER A 1104 14.92 -60.66 -4.44
N ASP A 1105 14.67 -61.34 -3.33
CA ASP A 1105 14.71 -62.81 -3.24
C ASP A 1105 13.35 -63.50 -3.56
N GLY A 1106 12.25 -62.76 -3.54
CA GLY A 1106 10.90 -63.22 -3.87
C GLY A 1106 10.23 -64.01 -2.74
N ASP A 1107 10.63 -63.87 -1.49
CA ASP A 1107 10.05 -64.55 -0.33
C ASP A 1107 8.75 -63.89 0.17
N GLY A 1108 8.52 -62.64 -0.22
CA GLY A 1108 7.34 -61.84 0.07
C GLY A 1108 7.43 -60.96 1.31
N ILE A 1109 8.62 -60.78 1.88
CA ILE A 1109 9.01 -59.65 2.71
C ILE A 1109 9.68 -58.64 1.76
N PRO A 1110 9.23 -57.37 1.73
CA PRO A 1110 9.92 -56.35 0.95
C PRO A 1110 11.33 -56.08 1.47
N ASP A 1111 12.24 -55.65 0.58
CA ASP A 1111 13.66 -55.45 0.87
C ASP A 1111 13.85 -54.53 2.09
N TYR A 1112 13.13 -53.40 2.17
CA TYR A 1112 13.17 -52.47 3.33
C TYR A 1112 12.71 -53.02 4.69
N LEU A 1113 12.30 -54.29 4.75
CA LEU A 1113 11.93 -54.99 5.96
C LEU A 1113 12.67 -56.35 6.08
N ASP A 1114 13.66 -56.60 5.24
CA ASP A 1114 14.40 -57.85 5.12
C ASP A 1114 15.92 -57.69 5.06
N THR A 1115 16.54 -57.76 6.24
CA THR A 1115 17.99 -57.68 6.46
C THR A 1115 18.93 -58.58 5.61
N ASP A 1116 18.41 -59.47 4.75
CA ASP A 1116 19.11 -60.35 3.80
C ASP A 1116 18.39 -60.32 2.44
N ASP A 1117 18.32 -59.12 1.81
CA ASP A 1117 17.60 -58.77 0.56
C ASP A 1117 17.60 -59.85 -0.53
N ASP A 1118 18.74 -60.49 -0.76
CA ASP A 1118 18.96 -61.43 -1.86
C ASP A 1118 18.80 -62.91 -1.46
N GLY A 1119 18.59 -63.16 -0.16
CA GLY A 1119 18.41 -64.46 0.45
C GLY A 1119 19.61 -65.41 0.31
N ASP A 1120 20.83 -64.90 0.11
CA ASP A 1120 22.06 -65.71 0.04
C ASP A 1120 22.48 -66.28 1.41
N GLY A 1121 21.95 -65.69 2.49
CA GLY A 1121 22.19 -66.04 3.89
C GLY A 1121 23.30 -65.23 4.53
N ILE A 1122 23.51 -64.00 4.06
CA ILE A 1122 24.47 -63.03 4.58
C ILE A 1122 23.78 -61.68 4.59
N ASP A 1123 23.54 -61.19 5.80
CA ASP A 1123 22.86 -59.92 6.03
C ASP A 1123 23.46 -58.79 5.15
N THR A 1124 22.61 -57.98 4.53
CA THR A 1124 22.96 -56.91 3.57
C THR A 1124 24.10 -56.04 4.11
N MET A 1125 24.02 -55.61 5.37
CA MET A 1125 25.05 -54.86 6.10
C MET A 1125 26.47 -55.45 6.01
N ASP A 1126 26.58 -56.79 6.01
CA ASP A 1126 27.84 -57.53 5.98
C ASP A 1126 28.43 -57.66 4.55
N GLU A 1127 27.72 -57.16 3.54
CA GLU A 1127 28.07 -57.23 2.11
C GLU A 1127 28.59 -55.89 1.56
N GLY A 1128 28.55 -54.85 2.40
CA GLY A 1128 29.10 -53.52 2.13
C GLY A 1128 28.25 -52.70 1.14
N PRO A 1129 26.95 -52.56 1.39
CA PRO A 1129 26.03 -51.78 0.56
C PRO A 1129 26.32 -50.29 0.66
N ASN A 1130 26.90 -49.83 1.77
CA ASN A 1130 27.14 -48.41 2.04
C ASN A 1130 28.58 -48.19 2.58
N PRO A 1131 29.61 -48.12 1.70
CA PRO A 1131 31.01 -48.09 2.12
C PRO A 1131 31.49 -46.78 2.77
N ASP A 1132 30.82 -45.66 2.51
CA ASP A 1132 31.07 -44.32 3.05
C ASP A 1132 30.22 -43.97 4.27
N GLY A 1133 29.13 -44.71 4.52
CA GLY A 1133 28.32 -44.65 5.74
C GLY A 1133 27.34 -43.49 5.76
N ASP A 1134 26.81 -43.11 4.60
CA ASP A 1134 25.83 -42.03 4.43
C ASP A 1134 24.40 -42.53 4.18
N GLY A 1135 24.20 -43.84 4.02
CA GLY A 1135 22.89 -44.50 3.89
C GLY A 1135 22.56 -44.86 2.45
N ASP A 1136 23.19 -44.15 1.50
CA ASP A 1136 22.93 -44.26 0.07
C ASP A 1136 23.91 -45.22 -0.63
N PRO A 1137 23.45 -46.38 -1.15
CA PRO A 1137 24.28 -47.28 -1.92
C PRO A 1137 24.74 -46.72 -3.29
N ASN A 1138 24.27 -45.54 -3.71
CA ASN A 1138 24.60 -44.92 -5.00
C ASN A 1138 25.77 -43.92 -4.95
N THR A 1139 26.16 -43.43 -3.76
CA THR A 1139 27.22 -42.43 -3.57
C THR A 1139 28.60 -43.06 -3.36
N GLY A 1140 28.64 -44.27 -2.79
CA GLY A 1140 29.84 -45.08 -2.56
C GLY A 1140 30.27 -46.00 -3.71
N ASP A 1141 31.53 -46.47 -3.69
CA ASP A 1141 31.99 -47.57 -4.57
C ASP A 1141 31.43 -48.91 -4.02
N THR A 1142 30.14 -49.19 -4.25
CA THR A 1142 29.48 -50.44 -3.81
C THR A 1142 30.16 -51.69 -4.37
N SER A 1143 30.13 -52.76 -3.57
CA SER A 1143 30.82 -53.99 -3.91
C SER A 1143 30.06 -54.74 -5.00
N ASP A 1144 30.69 -54.94 -6.16
CA ASP A 1144 30.25 -55.86 -7.23
C ASP A 1144 31.44 -56.77 -7.56
N ILE A 1145 31.55 -57.90 -6.84
CA ILE A 1145 32.71 -58.80 -6.91
C ILE A 1145 32.81 -59.50 -8.26
N ASP A 1146 31.66 -59.85 -8.84
CA ASP A 1146 31.55 -60.69 -10.03
C ASP A 1146 31.45 -59.86 -11.32
N GLY A 1147 31.17 -58.56 -11.20
CA GLY A 1147 31.21 -57.48 -12.19
C GLY A 1147 30.03 -57.45 -13.16
N ASP A 1148 28.98 -58.22 -12.90
CA ASP A 1148 27.87 -58.39 -13.83
C ASP A 1148 26.87 -57.22 -13.82
N GLY A 1149 27.07 -56.27 -12.89
CA GLY A 1149 26.32 -55.04 -12.75
C GLY A 1149 25.18 -55.12 -11.73
N ILE A 1150 25.07 -56.22 -10.99
CA ILE A 1150 24.24 -56.32 -9.78
C ILE A 1150 25.17 -56.19 -8.57
N PRO A 1151 24.92 -55.27 -7.62
CA PRO A 1151 25.70 -55.18 -6.39
C PRO A 1151 25.62 -56.48 -5.58
N ASP A 1152 26.68 -56.78 -4.81
CA ASP A 1152 26.78 -58.02 -4.02
C ASP A 1152 25.60 -58.19 -3.06
N TYR A 1153 25.10 -57.10 -2.46
CA TYR A 1153 23.97 -57.12 -1.51
C TYR A 1153 22.61 -57.42 -2.16
N LEU A 1154 22.53 -57.42 -3.51
CA LEU A 1154 21.34 -57.79 -4.28
C LEU A 1154 21.59 -59.02 -5.19
N ASP A 1155 22.73 -59.71 -5.02
CA ASP A 1155 23.16 -60.82 -5.89
C ASP A 1155 23.23 -62.15 -5.16
N SER A 1156 22.12 -62.90 -5.18
CA SER A 1156 21.97 -64.24 -4.59
C SER A 1156 23.01 -65.32 -5.01
N ASP A 1157 23.86 -65.08 -6.01
CA ASP A 1157 25.04 -65.91 -6.35
C ASP A 1157 26.26 -65.02 -6.58
N PRO A 1158 26.77 -64.32 -5.54
CA PRO A 1158 27.89 -63.40 -5.72
C PRO A 1158 29.09 -64.31 -5.92
N ARG A 1159 29.47 -64.54 -7.18
CA ARG A 1159 30.41 -65.61 -7.54
C ARG A 1159 31.76 -65.34 -6.90
N ARG A 1160 31.96 -65.87 -5.69
CA ARG A 1160 33.12 -65.60 -4.85
C ARG A 1160 33.73 -66.87 -4.29
N ILE A 1161 35.05 -66.83 -4.08
CA ILE A 1161 35.80 -67.94 -3.52
C ILE A 1161 36.10 -67.66 -2.05
N ARG A 1162 35.36 -68.30 -1.14
CA ARG A 1162 35.60 -68.20 0.31
C ARG A 1162 36.61 -69.27 0.76
N VAL A 1163 37.66 -68.85 1.47
CA VAL A 1163 38.79 -69.74 1.82
C VAL A 1163 38.88 -70.09 3.30
N TRP A 1164 38.69 -71.38 3.59
CA TRP A 1164 38.83 -71.94 4.93
C TRP A 1164 40.29 -72.29 5.23
N ASN A 1165 40.99 -71.39 5.93
CA ASN A 1165 42.45 -71.40 6.12
C ASN A 1165 43.00 -72.51 7.06
N ALA A 1166 42.24 -73.57 7.38
CA ALA A 1166 42.65 -74.64 8.30
C ALA A 1166 42.22 -76.05 7.83
N VAL A 1167 43.13 -77.03 7.97
CA VAL A 1167 42.90 -78.44 7.59
C VAL A 1167 43.37 -79.39 8.69
N THR A 1168 42.51 -80.33 9.07
CA THR A 1168 42.74 -81.39 10.06
C THR A 1168 42.51 -82.76 9.41
N PRO A 1169 43.48 -83.34 8.67
CA PRO A 1169 43.28 -84.55 7.89
C PRO A 1169 43.35 -85.81 8.78
N ASN A 1170 42.35 -85.97 9.66
CA ASN A 1170 42.27 -86.98 10.71
C ASN A 1170 41.15 -88.04 10.45
N GLU A 1171 40.42 -87.90 9.35
CA GLU A 1171 39.30 -88.75 8.90
C GLU A 1171 38.08 -88.71 9.84
N ASP A 1172 37.81 -87.57 10.49
CA ASP A 1172 36.65 -87.38 11.38
C ASP A 1172 35.42 -86.76 10.68
N GLY A 1173 35.55 -86.39 9.41
CA GLY A 1173 34.51 -85.79 8.57
C GLY A 1173 34.44 -84.26 8.67
N ARG A 1174 35.33 -83.60 9.43
CA ARG A 1174 35.37 -82.14 9.56
C ARG A 1174 36.75 -81.60 9.16
N ASN A 1175 36.78 -80.67 8.21
CA ASN A 1175 38.01 -80.01 7.72
C ASN A 1175 39.12 -81.00 7.33
N ASP A 1176 38.75 -82.20 6.86
CA ASP A 1176 39.69 -83.27 6.49
C ASP A 1176 40.52 -82.94 5.23
N TYR A 1177 40.06 -81.96 4.47
CA TYR A 1177 40.69 -81.43 3.28
C TYR A 1177 40.54 -79.91 3.26
N PHE A 1178 41.31 -79.25 2.40
CA PHE A 1178 41.21 -77.81 2.21
C PHE A 1178 39.93 -77.47 1.45
N ILE A 1179 39.06 -76.66 2.06
CA ILE A 1179 37.79 -76.26 1.47
C ILE A 1179 37.98 -74.85 0.88
N LEU A 1180 37.69 -74.73 -0.40
CA LEU A 1180 37.65 -73.48 -1.14
C LEU A 1180 36.21 -73.36 -1.66
N GLU A 1181 35.33 -72.80 -0.86
CA GLU A 1181 33.90 -72.72 -1.18
C GLU A 1181 33.67 -71.81 -2.40
N GLY A 1182 32.80 -72.22 -3.32
CA GLY A 1182 32.56 -71.54 -4.61
C GLY A 1182 33.61 -71.81 -5.71
N ILE A 1183 34.73 -72.49 -5.41
CA ILE A 1183 35.83 -72.68 -6.38
C ILE A 1183 35.43 -73.50 -7.62
N GLU A 1184 34.45 -74.39 -7.47
CA GLU A 1184 33.90 -75.22 -8.54
C GLU A 1184 33.21 -74.43 -9.66
N ASN A 1185 32.79 -73.19 -9.37
CA ASN A 1185 32.19 -72.29 -10.35
C ASN A 1185 33.23 -71.73 -11.34
N PHE A 1186 34.52 -71.79 -11.01
CA PHE A 1186 35.60 -71.22 -11.80
C PHE A 1186 36.51 -72.24 -12.47
N GLU A 1187 37.01 -71.91 -13.67
CA GLU A 1187 38.18 -72.59 -14.22
C GLU A 1187 39.41 -72.24 -13.35
N ASN A 1188 39.80 -73.16 -12.47
CA ASN A 1188 40.76 -72.88 -11.41
C ASN A 1188 41.99 -73.79 -11.42
N THR A 1189 43.06 -73.33 -10.78
CA THR A 1189 44.29 -74.07 -10.49
C THR A 1189 44.76 -73.72 -9.08
N VAL A 1190 44.89 -74.73 -8.22
CA VAL A 1190 45.27 -74.55 -6.81
C VAL A 1190 46.68 -75.07 -6.59
N HIS A 1191 47.56 -74.19 -6.13
CA HIS A 1191 48.93 -74.49 -5.72
C HIS A 1191 49.08 -74.34 -4.20
N ILE A 1192 49.78 -75.28 -3.57
CA ILE A 1192 50.11 -75.19 -2.14
C ILE A 1192 51.61 -75.34 -1.98
N TYR A 1193 52.21 -74.45 -1.19
CA TYR A 1193 53.62 -74.33 -0.93
C TYR A 1193 53.90 -74.53 0.55
N ASN A 1194 55.04 -75.15 0.87
CA ASN A 1194 55.54 -75.14 2.25
C ASN A 1194 56.21 -73.79 2.58
N ARG A 1195 56.58 -73.60 3.86
CA ARG A 1195 57.27 -72.39 4.35
C ARG A 1195 58.56 -71.97 3.62
N TRP A 1196 59.13 -72.84 2.78
CA TRP A 1196 60.34 -72.57 2.01
C TRP A 1196 60.04 -72.22 0.54
N GLY A 1197 58.77 -72.05 0.18
CA GLY A 1197 58.32 -71.78 -1.18
C GLY A 1197 58.38 -72.99 -2.12
N ILE A 1198 58.48 -74.19 -1.58
CA ILE A 1198 58.48 -75.42 -2.38
C ILE A 1198 57.03 -75.92 -2.51
N GLU A 1199 56.57 -76.08 -3.75
CA GLU A 1199 55.25 -76.63 -4.08
C GLU A 1199 55.13 -78.07 -3.55
N VAL A 1200 54.09 -78.30 -2.75
CA VAL A 1200 53.74 -79.59 -2.14
C VAL A 1200 52.49 -80.20 -2.73
N TYR A 1201 51.62 -79.41 -3.38
CA TYR A 1201 50.41 -79.85 -4.07
C TYR A 1201 50.09 -78.87 -5.21
N ASN A 1202 49.55 -79.40 -6.31
CA ASN A 1202 49.09 -78.66 -7.48
C ASN A 1202 47.98 -79.48 -8.14
N THR A 1203 46.82 -78.86 -8.38
CA THR A 1203 45.83 -79.43 -9.29
C THR A 1203 45.18 -78.33 -10.13
N GLU A 1204 44.82 -78.71 -11.36
CA GLU A 1204 43.85 -77.98 -12.17
C GLU A 1204 42.43 -78.46 -11.79
N ASN A 1205 41.45 -77.57 -11.85
CA ASN A 1205 40.04 -77.80 -11.56
C ASN A 1205 39.79 -78.46 -10.19
N TYR A 1206 40.21 -77.77 -9.13
CA TYR A 1206 39.87 -78.11 -7.76
C TYR A 1206 38.34 -78.02 -7.58
N ASP A 1207 37.73 -79.00 -6.90
CA ASP A 1207 36.26 -79.13 -6.86
C ASP A 1207 35.70 -79.55 -5.49
N ASN A 1208 36.49 -79.45 -4.41
CA ASN A 1208 36.14 -79.83 -3.03
C ASN A 1208 35.68 -81.29 -2.82
N GLU A 1209 35.40 -82.06 -3.87
CA GLU A 1209 34.82 -83.41 -3.80
C GLU A 1209 35.82 -84.48 -4.24
N THR A 1210 36.33 -84.39 -5.47
CA THR A 1210 37.14 -85.46 -6.11
C THR A 1210 38.59 -85.05 -6.34
N ARG A 1211 38.84 -83.76 -6.54
CA ARG A 1211 40.14 -83.14 -6.74
C ARG A 1211 40.33 -82.10 -5.64
N ARG A 1212 40.88 -82.55 -4.52
CA ARG A 1212 41.05 -81.76 -3.30
C ARG A 1212 42.32 -82.09 -2.55
N PHE A 1213 42.80 -81.15 -1.75
CA PHE A 1213 44.00 -81.30 -0.93
C PHE A 1213 43.68 -81.88 0.45
N GLU A 1214 44.02 -83.14 0.65
CA GLU A 1214 43.79 -83.89 1.90
C GLU A 1214 44.99 -83.80 2.88
N GLY A 1215 45.82 -82.77 2.76
CA GLY A 1215 47.04 -82.62 3.57
C GLY A 1215 48.16 -83.63 3.22
N VAL A 1216 48.16 -84.20 2.02
CA VAL A 1216 49.16 -85.14 1.51
C VAL A 1216 50.03 -84.46 0.45
N SER A 1217 51.34 -84.71 0.45
CA SER A 1217 52.25 -84.11 -0.52
C SER A 1217 52.32 -84.89 -1.83
N GLU A 1218 52.29 -84.16 -2.95
CA GLU A 1218 52.55 -84.67 -4.30
C GLU A 1218 53.94 -84.26 -4.84
N GLY A 1219 54.65 -83.37 -4.14
CA GLY A 1219 55.95 -82.83 -4.53
C GLY A 1219 57.14 -83.78 -4.32
N ARG A 1220 58.12 -83.78 -5.24
CA ARG A 1220 59.20 -84.79 -5.32
C ARG A 1220 60.44 -84.54 -4.45
N VAL A 1221 60.61 -83.34 -3.88
CA VAL A 1221 61.95 -82.86 -3.45
C VAL A 1221 62.19 -82.88 -1.93
N THR A 1222 61.16 -82.78 -1.08
CA THR A 1222 61.34 -82.67 0.39
C THR A 1222 60.41 -83.51 1.26
N VAL A 1223 59.35 -84.10 0.70
CA VAL A 1223 58.44 -85.06 1.35
C VAL A 1223 58.27 -86.23 0.37
N GLU A 1224 58.18 -87.48 0.83
CA GLU A 1224 57.94 -88.59 -0.12
C GLU A 1224 56.53 -88.42 -0.74
N GLN A 1225 56.45 -88.51 -2.07
CA GLN A 1225 55.18 -88.39 -2.79
C GLN A 1225 54.16 -89.41 -2.25
N GLY A 1226 53.01 -88.92 -1.77
CA GLY A 1226 51.95 -89.72 -1.17
C GLY A 1226 51.96 -89.83 0.36
N GLU A 1227 52.83 -89.11 1.07
CA GLU A 1227 52.85 -89.05 2.54
C GLU A 1227 52.16 -87.78 3.08
N LYS A 1228 51.53 -87.91 4.27
CA LYS A 1228 50.91 -86.77 4.98
C LYS A 1228 51.95 -85.70 5.32
N LEU A 1229 51.57 -84.44 5.11
CA LEU A 1229 52.41 -83.28 5.40
C LEU A 1229 52.52 -83.04 6.92
N PRO A 1230 53.68 -82.58 7.42
CA PRO A 1230 53.82 -82.23 8.83
C PRO A 1230 52.90 -81.07 9.23
N THR A 1231 52.39 -81.11 10.46
CA THR A 1231 51.69 -80.00 11.11
C THR A 1231 52.49 -78.69 11.00
N GLY A 1232 51.83 -77.61 10.58
CA GLY A 1232 52.43 -76.28 10.43
C GLY A 1232 51.74 -75.42 9.38
N THR A 1233 52.26 -74.22 9.17
CA THR A 1233 51.76 -73.26 8.19
C THR A 1233 52.34 -73.52 6.80
N TYR A 1234 51.43 -73.57 5.83
CA TYR A 1234 51.64 -73.65 4.40
C TYR A 1234 51.07 -72.38 3.77
N PHE A 1235 51.30 -72.18 2.48
CA PHE A 1235 50.77 -71.05 1.72
C PHE A 1235 50.07 -71.58 0.49
N TYR A 1236 48.90 -71.06 0.17
CA TYR A 1236 48.20 -71.41 -1.06
C TYR A 1236 48.28 -70.26 -2.06
N VAL A 1237 48.15 -70.61 -3.32
CA VAL A 1237 47.88 -69.71 -4.44
C VAL A 1237 46.81 -70.38 -5.28
N VAL A 1238 45.65 -69.78 -5.37
CA VAL A 1238 44.55 -70.16 -6.25
C VAL A 1238 44.59 -69.20 -7.43
N GLU A 1239 44.73 -69.74 -8.63
CA GLU A 1239 44.58 -69.00 -9.87
C GLU A 1239 43.26 -69.43 -10.49
N TYR A 1240 42.36 -68.50 -10.81
CA TYR A 1240 41.07 -68.81 -11.40
C TYR A 1240 40.75 -67.82 -12.52
N ILE A 1241 39.90 -68.23 -13.45
CA ILE A 1241 39.39 -67.38 -14.52
C ILE A 1241 38.02 -66.89 -14.06
N ASP A 1242 37.88 -65.58 -13.88
CA ASP A 1242 36.59 -64.92 -13.60
C ASP A 1242 35.69 -64.92 -14.85
N ASP A 1243 34.46 -64.47 -14.70
CA ASP A 1243 33.46 -64.54 -15.77
C ASP A 1243 33.74 -63.59 -16.96
N PHE A 1244 34.63 -62.60 -16.78
CA PHE A 1244 35.17 -61.77 -17.86
C PHE A 1244 36.34 -62.42 -18.61
N GLY A 1245 36.73 -63.64 -18.24
CA GLY A 1245 37.84 -64.35 -18.85
C GLY A 1245 39.22 -63.83 -18.42
N LYS A 1246 39.29 -63.07 -17.33
CA LYS A 1246 40.53 -62.53 -16.75
C LYS A 1246 41.03 -63.46 -15.65
N THR A 1247 42.35 -63.63 -15.59
CA THR A 1247 42.98 -64.51 -14.59
C THR A 1247 43.15 -63.76 -13.28
N GLN A 1248 42.42 -64.20 -12.26
CA GLN A 1248 42.52 -63.73 -10.88
C GLN A 1248 43.42 -64.64 -10.04
N LYS A 1249 43.99 -64.09 -8.98
CA LYS A 1249 44.96 -64.78 -8.12
C LYS A 1249 44.72 -64.48 -6.66
N LEU A 1250 44.28 -65.50 -5.93
CA LEU A 1250 44.07 -65.46 -4.49
C LEU A 1250 45.21 -66.18 -3.77
N ALA A 1251 45.83 -65.56 -2.77
CA ALA A 1251 46.95 -66.14 -2.05
C ALA A 1251 46.87 -65.88 -0.55
N GLY A 1252 47.16 -66.89 0.25
CA GLY A 1252 47.05 -66.81 1.69
C GLY A 1252 47.80 -67.92 2.40
N TYR A 1253 47.55 -68.05 3.71
CA TYR A 1253 48.16 -69.11 4.51
C TYR A 1253 47.15 -70.25 4.76
N LEU A 1254 47.68 -71.47 4.87
CA LEU A 1254 46.92 -72.66 5.20
C LEU A 1254 47.56 -73.33 6.41
N TYR A 1255 46.81 -73.49 7.50
CA TYR A 1255 47.31 -74.19 8.68
C TYR A 1255 46.88 -75.65 8.65
N ILE A 1256 47.84 -76.56 8.55
CA ILE A 1256 47.60 -78.00 8.64
C ILE A 1256 47.90 -78.45 10.07
N ARG A 1257 46.92 -79.09 10.73
CA ARG A 1257 47.07 -79.57 12.10
C ARG A 1257 47.15 -81.08 12.23
#